data_AF-A0A8T4MH12-F1
#
_entry.id   AF-A0A8T4MH12-F1
#
_cell.length_a   1.000
_cell.length_b   1.000
_cell.length_c   1.000
_cell.angle_alpha   90.00
_cell.angle_beta   90.00
_cell.angle_gamma   90.00
#
_symmetry.space_group_name_H-M   'P 1'
#
loop_
_entity.id
_entity.type
_entity.pdbx_description
1 polymer ?
#
loop_
_entity_poly.entity_id
_entity_poly.type
_entity_poly.pdbx_seq_one_letter_code
_entity_poly.pdbx_strand_id
1 'polypeptide(L)'
;MKHNKIFSIITFSIILAVLVLPFISAQRYEDNYFRYGTIDTNGQLIPTNTPINNVKVLGFVCSSDNCATVSGRLWPDILTSTNDFMRLIYPTTLQSQYGYGVYVYKEGYIPYEISADWWGTNPNDPVGPYNDYLTRKEICNSKLMSMNVSHTDNIINIQAQIRSPVSSAGPLDYLPSELVSIYSANAQANLEIKKDSQIFYTETKYLTMLPSELKDLSFSIPDITEPGNYIVKVYTTVNNEQKCLSYNQDSKQEILVIPENQIACNMNSDCGTDGSLGYPDYCIENQIFKDFIYYTCHNPGTEQSYCSNQTLPFLTETCNADYESDNYCEEGNLYKDIHDFSCSIGSCQEQTTKELVEMCANGCTNNACISVCSQNSDCGTNGYIGDKFCKQDGNVYQNYKTFNCNNPDTLQSTCSSAIEEKKVEDCALGCNNGQCNQPECTEDSECPAGEFCINNVCNPPACSQNSDCGTDECNGDPDYCIEKQIFQDFIIYTCNNPGQKNSYCSNQLFPFLMETCPNNYYSDAYCENNNIYKDLHNFGCATGSCFEEVSKELFQTCTNGCNSNTNTCNSQATDSTAPLITLITPLNNTSVYQGIVNFLFNVSDESNISKCDLIIKHNNSEMVMNSSTTISKTQTNTLAHNFEMTGLHEWRITCTDEFNNNGTSEKRALVIIENPQPVCQTDNDCGNASSELICKNNNLTRKTTTPKCVLNILNSAYECQNQITYELEEECNNKCEVKNSVARCKPSSSHSSKDEKCYDENGDEIDCEEAYIKKTQTRKTTTNYEPKSSATSTNQAIETNQSTTQYLNNLIQSSKYNINYFMYAITGLVALLAIIVLALLLSRKPKKKLGKNK
;
A
#
# COMPACT_ATOMS: atom_id res chain seq x y z
N MET A 1 -45.89 -111.58 -21.90
CA MET A 1 -44.79 -112.55 -21.70
C MET A 1 -43.50 -111.79 -21.36
N LYS A 2 -42.48 -112.49 -20.85
CA LYS A 2 -41.26 -111.93 -20.25
C LYS A 2 -40.34 -111.14 -21.21
N HIS A 3 -39.55 -110.27 -20.56
CA HIS A 3 -38.14 -109.91 -20.82
C HIS A 3 -37.72 -108.76 -21.77
N ASN A 4 -36.97 -107.86 -21.11
CA ASN A 4 -35.75 -107.16 -21.54
C ASN A 4 -35.83 -105.70 -22.05
N LYS A 5 -35.70 -104.81 -21.07
CA LYS A 5 -34.95 -103.54 -21.15
C LYS A 5 -33.51 -103.77 -21.69
N ILE A 6 -32.82 -102.64 -21.93
CA ILE A 6 -31.41 -102.49 -22.35
C ILE A 6 -31.23 -102.44 -23.89
N PHE A 7 -31.62 -101.30 -24.49
CA PHE A 7 -31.01 -100.80 -25.73
C PHE A 7 -31.11 -99.27 -25.87
N SER A 8 -30.81 -98.54 -24.79
CA SER A 8 -30.90 -97.05 -24.75
C SER A 8 -29.80 -96.39 -23.89
N ILE A 9 -28.62 -97.02 -23.80
CA ILE A 9 -27.50 -96.57 -22.92
C ILE A 9 -26.14 -96.50 -23.66
N ILE A 10 -26.08 -96.71 -24.99
CA ILE A 10 -24.80 -96.75 -25.74
C ILE A 10 -24.64 -95.59 -26.76
N THR A 11 -25.67 -94.77 -26.98
CA THR A 11 -25.59 -93.55 -27.81
C THR A 11 -25.54 -92.24 -27.04
N PHE A 12 -25.44 -92.28 -25.70
CA PHE A 12 -25.33 -91.09 -24.84
C PHE A 12 -23.99 -91.00 -24.07
N SER A 13 -23.05 -91.91 -24.33
CA SER A 13 -21.76 -91.99 -23.62
C SER A 13 -20.53 -91.82 -24.52
N ILE A 14 -20.72 -91.41 -25.78
CA ILE A 14 -19.63 -91.09 -26.75
C ILE A 14 -19.74 -89.62 -27.23
N ILE A 15 -20.58 -88.81 -26.58
CA ILE A 15 -20.69 -87.34 -26.80
C ILE A 15 -20.19 -86.55 -25.55
N LEU A 16 -19.63 -87.23 -24.54
CA LEU A 16 -19.19 -86.62 -23.27
C LEU A 16 -17.75 -86.97 -22.86
N ALA A 17 -16.92 -87.50 -23.77
CA ALA A 17 -15.59 -88.03 -23.42
C ALA A 17 -14.46 -87.82 -24.47
N VAL A 18 -14.67 -86.98 -25.49
CA VAL A 18 -13.61 -86.55 -26.41
C VAL A 18 -13.77 -85.05 -26.65
N LEU A 19 -12.67 -84.30 -26.61
CA LEU A 19 -12.60 -82.83 -26.66
C LEU A 19 -13.03 -82.06 -25.39
N VAL A 20 -12.75 -82.63 -24.21
CA VAL A 20 -12.03 -81.83 -23.20
C VAL A 20 -10.54 -82.08 -23.41
N LEU A 21 -9.98 -81.52 -24.49
CA LEU A 21 -8.57 -81.16 -24.44
C LEU A 21 -8.49 -80.01 -23.43
N PRO A 22 -7.57 -80.03 -22.45
CA PRO A 22 -7.19 -78.80 -21.82
C PRO A 22 -6.57 -77.95 -22.93
N PHE A 23 -7.31 -76.94 -23.39
CA PHE A 23 -6.69 -75.81 -24.04
C PHE A 23 -5.82 -75.15 -22.97
N ILE A 24 -4.57 -75.61 -22.87
CA ILE A 24 -3.50 -74.87 -22.23
C ILE A 24 -3.27 -73.67 -23.14
N SER A 25 -4.14 -72.67 -22.99
CA SER A 25 -3.86 -71.32 -23.40
C SER A 25 -2.67 -70.88 -22.56
N ALA A 26 -1.46 -71.09 -23.08
CA ALA A 26 -0.25 -70.54 -22.50
C ALA A 26 -0.39 -69.01 -22.56
N GLN A 27 -0.87 -68.40 -21.48
CA GLN A 27 -0.92 -66.96 -21.34
C GLN A 27 0.50 -66.46 -21.09
N ARG A 28 0.84 -65.29 -21.63
CA ARG A 28 2.13 -64.64 -21.35
C ARG A 28 2.18 -64.25 -19.87
N TYR A 29 3.22 -64.63 -19.15
CA TYR A 29 3.34 -64.37 -17.71
C TYR A 29 4.77 -64.03 -17.30
N GLU A 30 4.92 -63.35 -16.19
CA GLU A 30 6.19 -62.92 -15.63
C GLU A 30 6.26 -63.39 -14.16
N ASP A 31 7.39 -63.99 -13.78
CA ASP A 31 7.61 -64.50 -12.42
C ASP A 31 8.51 -63.53 -11.67
N ASN A 32 8.01 -62.93 -10.58
CA ASN A 32 8.70 -61.86 -9.86
C ASN A 32 8.88 -62.20 -8.38
N TYR A 33 10.11 -61.97 -7.88
CA TYR A 33 10.44 -61.97 -6.46
C TYR A 33 10.64 -60.54 -5.96
N PHE A 34 9.97 -60.19 -4.87
CA PHE A 34 10.11 -58.89 -4.24
C PHE A 34 11.23 -58.90 -3.21
N ARG A 35 12.25 -58.09 -3.47
CA ARG A 35 13.46 -57.99 -2.66
C ARG A 35 13.60 -56.59 -2.08
N TYR A 36 14.24 -56.51 -0.92
CA TYR A 36 14.63 -55.22 -0.36
C TYR A 36 15.89 -54.68 -1.03
N GLY A 37 15.93 -53.38 -1.29
CA GLY A 37 17.16 -52.65 -1.64
C GLY A 37 17.26 -51.31 -0.91
N THR A 38 18.44 -50.70 -0.95
CA THR A 38 18.61 -49.29 -0.55
C THR A 38 18.95 -48.42 -1.75
N ILE A 39 18.60 -47.14 -1.67
CA ILE A 39 19.09 -46.11 -2.60
C ILE A 39 20.16 -45.30 -1.86
N ASP A 40 21.39 -45.31 -2.39
CA ASP A 40 22.53 -44.61 -1.82
C ASP A 40 22.43 -43.07 -2.01
N THR A 41 23.45 -42.34 -1.55
CA THR A 41 23.51 -40.87 -1.70
C THR A 41 23.68 -40.38 -3.13
N ASN A 42 24.10 -41.24 -4.06
CA ASN A 42 24.24 -40.94 -5.49
C ASN A 42 22.98 -41.29 -6.29
N GLY A 43 21.97 -41.90 -5.66
CA GLY A 43 20.76 -42.38 -6.32
C GLY A 43 20.89 -43.80 -6.89
N GLN A 44 21.95 -44.54 -6.56
CA GLN A 44 22.17 -45.89 -7.04
C GLN A 44 21.47 -46.94 -6.16
N LEU A 45 20.86 -47.94 -6.81
CA LEU A 45 20.30 -49.12 -6.14
C LEU A 45 21.41 -50.03 -5.59
N ILE A 46 21.34 -50.31 -4.30
CA ILE A 46 22.07 -51.37 -3.61
C ILE A 46 21.09 -52.52 -3.33
N PRO A 47 21.13 -53.62 -4.12
CA PRO A 47 20.21 -54.74 -3.96
C PRO A 47 20.57 -55.63 -2.76
N THR A 48 19.56 -56.21 -2.09
CA THR A 48 19.74 -57.26 -1.08
C THR A 48 18.94 -58.51 -1.42
N ASN A 49 19.25 -59.64 -0.78
CA ASN A 49 18.47 -60.88 -0.94
C ASN A 49 17.27 -60.98 0.03
N THR A 50 17.02 -59.96 0.85
CA THR A 50 15.97 -59.99 1.87
C THR A 50 14.57 -60.01 1.23
N PRO A 51 13.73 -61.02 1.48
CA PRO A 51 12.38 -61.11 0.94
C PRO A 51 11.45 -60.02 1.50
N ILE A 52 10.56 -59.48 0.66
CA ILE A 52 9.47 -58.59 1.09
C ILE A 52 8.13 -59.25 0.81
N ASN A 53 7.42 -59.63 1.87
CA ASN A 53 6.08 -60.22 1.77
C ASN A 53 4.98 -59.15 1.68
N ASN A 54 3.78 -59.54 1.24
CA ASN A 54 2.58 -58.70 1.16
C ASN A 54 2.78 -57.44 0.29
N VAL A 55 3.44 -57.61 -0.86
CA VAL A 55 3.61 -56.56 -1.87
C VAL A 55 2.36 -56.50 -2.72
N LYS A 56 1.92 -55.27 -3.03
CA LYS A 56 0.77 -55.04 -3.91
C LYS A 56 1.26 -54.65 -5.30
N VAL A 57 0.52 -55.10 -6.32
CA VAL A 57 0.79 -54.73 -7.71
C VAL A 57 -0.50 -54.20 -8.35
N LEU A 58 -0.39 -53.03 -8.96
CA LEU A 58 -1.45 -52.35 -9.69
C LEU A 58 -0.96 -52.09 -11.12
N GLY A 59 -1.80 -52.33 -12.13
CA GLY A 59 -1.41 -52.16 -13.53
C GLY A 59 -2.44 -51.39 -14.35
N PHE A 60 -1.96 -50.65 -15.35
CA PHE A 60 -2.76 -49.83 -16.25
C PHE A 60 -2.36 -50.04 -17.71
N VAL A 61 -3.28 -49.77 -18.63
CA VAL A 61 -3.04 -49.74 -20.07
C VAL A 61 -2.73 -48.30 -20.49
N CYS A 62 -1.49 -48.04 -20.93
CA CYS A 62 -1.03 -46.70 -21.27
C CYS A 62 -1.71 -46.19 -22.56
N SER A 63 -2.10 -44.92 -22.61
CA SER A 63 -2.62 -44.26 -23.81
C SER A 63 -1.64 -43.25 -24.45
N SER A 64 -0.48 -43.06 -23.82
CA SER A 64 0.63 -42.23 -24.32
C SER A 64 1.98 -42.81 -23.90
N ASP A 65 3.06 -42.27 -24.47
CA ASP A 65 4.44 -42.55 -24.03
C ASP A 65 4.61 -42.27 -22.52
N ASN A 66 5.55 -43.00 -21.90
CA ASN A 66 5.79 -43.04 -20.44
C ASN A 66 4.53 -43.23 -19.58
N CYS A 67 3.45 -43.74 -20.15
CA CYS A 67 2.16 -43.88 -19.48
C CYS A 67 1.57 -42.58 -18.91
N ALA A 68 1.97 -41.39 -19.38
CA ALA A 68 1.49 -40.10 -18.86
C ALA A 68 -0.05 -39.96 -18.84
N THR A 69 -0.73 -40.70 -19.73
CA THR A 69 -2.16 -40.95 -19.67
C THR A 69 -2.44 -42.46 -19.72
N VAL A 70 -3.55 -42.87 -19.11
CA VAL A 70 -4.01 -44.28 -19.08
C VAL A 70 -5.44 -44.41 -19.61
N SER A 71 -5.71 -45.55 -20.26
CA SER A 71 -7.02 -45.89 -20.85
C SER A 71 -7.87 -46.82 -19.98
N GLY A 72 -7.29 -47.39 -18.92
CA GLY A 72 -7.96 -48.30 -18.00
C GLY A 72 -6.97 -49.15 -17.20
N ARG A 73 -7.49 -50.04 -16.35
CA ARG A 73 -6.69 -51.01 -15.60
C ARG A 73 -6.24 -52.18 -16.49
N LEU A 74 -5.03 -52.69 -16.26
CA LEU A 74 -4.53 -53.94 -16.84
C LEU A 74 -5.16 -55.16 -16.15
N TRP A 75 -5.25 -55.12 -14.82
CA TRP A 75 -5.92 -56.13 -13.98
C TRP A 75 -7.10 -55.50 -13.24
N PRO A 76 -8.26 -56.19 -13.14
CA PRO A 76 -9.45 -55.61 -12.51
C PRO A 76 -9.26 -55.34 -11.01
N ASP A 77 -8.46 -56.19 -10.34
CA ASP A 77 -8.19 -56.13 -8.91
C ASP A 77 -6.72 -55.76 -8.63
N ILE A 78 -6.44 -55.18 -7.45
CA ILE A 78 -5.08 -55.00 -6.94
C ILE A 78 -4.52 -56.36 -6.54
N LEU A 79 -3.46 -56.80 -7.21
CA LEU A 79 -2.82 -58.08 -6.93
C LEU A 79 -2.02 -57.97 -5.62
N THR A 80 -1.94 -59.06 -4.84
CA THR A 80 -1.14 -59.13 -3.60
C THR A 80 -0.27 -60.38 -3.61
N SER A 81 1.01 -60.24 -3.25
CA SER A 81 2.02 -61.30 -3.37
C SER A 81 1.76 -62.46 -2.40
N THR A 82 2.11 -63.67 -2.83
CA THR A 82 2.13 -64.85 -1.95
C THR A 82 3.54 -64.99 -1.41
N ASN A 83 3.74 -64.67 -0.13
CA ASN A 83 5.07 -64.38 0.42
C ASN A 83 5.76 -63.28 -0.40
N ASP A 84 7.02 -63.46 -0.77
CA ASP A 84 7.85 -62.59 -1.60
C ASP A 84 7.69 -62.85 -3.11
N PHE A 85 6.69 -63.62 -3.55
CA PHE A 85 6.54 -64.03 -4.94
C PHE A 85 5.19 -63.63 -5.55
N MET A 86 5.18 -63.27 -6.83
CA MET A 86 3.98 -63.12 -7.64
C MET A 86 4.24 -63.52 -9.10
N ARG A 87 3.24 -64.13 -9.74
CA ARG A 87 3.17 -64.30 -11.18
C ARG A 87 2.23 -63.26 -11.78
N LEU A 88 2.75 -62.32 -12.55
CA LEU A 88 1.95 -61.37 -13.33
C LEU A 88 1.53 -62.02 -14.64
N ILE A 89 0.26 -61.91 -15.03
CA ILE A 89 -0.26 -62.52 -16.27
C ILE A 89 -0.73 -61.40 -17.20
N TYR A 90 -0.17 -61.33 -18.40
CA TYR A 90 -0.43 -60.28 -19.37
C TYR A 90 -1.47 -60.73 -20.43
N PRO A 91 -2.20 -59.78 -21.05
CA PRO A 91 -3.18 -60.08 -22.10
C PRO A 91 -2.62 -60.85 -23.30
N THR A 92 -3.46 -61.68 -23.93
CA THR A 92 -3.09 -62.44 -25.14
C THR A 92 -3.04 -61.56 -26.40
N THR A 93 -3.51 -60.32 -26.33
CA THR A 93 -3.45 -59.31 -27.39
C THR A 93 -2.98 -57.99 -26.78
N LEU A 94 -2.06 -57.28 -27.43
CA LEU A 94 -1.64 -55.95 -26.99
C LEU A 94 -2.84 -55.01 -26.94
N GLN A 95 -3.12 -54.43 -25.76
CA GLN A 95 -4.27 -53.55 -25.59
C GLN A 95 -4.00 -52.09 -26.04
N SER A 96 -2.73 -51.68 -26.08
CA SER A 96 -2.29 -50.37 -26.56
C SER A 96 -0.87 -50.42 -27.10
N GLN A 97 -0.56 -49.64 -28.14
CA GLN A 97 0.80 -49.51 -28.68
C GLN A 97 1.81 -48.94 -27.68
N TYR A 98 1.33 -48.27 -26.62
CA TYR A 98 2.14 -47.70 -25.55
C TYR A 98 2.36 -48.68 -24.37
N GLY A 99 1.89 -49.92 -24.48
CA GLY A 99 2.06 -50.94 -23.45
C GLY A 99 1.29 -50.65 -22.16
N TYR A 100 1.95 -50.92 -21.03
CA TYR A 100 1.38 -50.98 -19.70
C TYR A 100 2.30 -50.34 -18.66
N GLY A 101 1.70 -49.60 -17.72
CA GLY A 101 2.36 -49.07 -16.54
C GLY A 101 2.00 -49.93 -15.34
N VAL A 102 3.00 -50.51 -14.68
CA VAL A 102 2.83 -51.42 -13.54
C VAL A 102 3.55 -50.85 -12.32
N TYR A 103 2.80 -50.73 -11.23
CA TYR A 103 3.21 -50.14 -9.96
C TYR A 103 3.30 -51.27 -8.92
N VAL A 104 4.52 -51.59 -8.51
CA VAL A 104 4.84 -52.54 -7.44
C VAL A 104 5.07 -51.73 -6.17
N TYR A 105 4.27 -51.94 -5.12
CA TYR A 105 4.29 -51.05 -3.96
C TYR A 105 3.99 -51.75 -2.63
N LYS A 106 4.48 -51.12 -1.55
CA LYS A 106 4.19 -51.49 -0.17
C LYS A 106 4.40 -50.28 0.73
N GLU A 107 3.57 -50.13 1.76
CA GLU A 107 3.72 -49.07 2.77
C GLU A 107 5.13 -49.07 3.39
N GLY A 108 5.69 -47.87 3.51
CA GLY A 108 7.05 -47.68 4.03
C GLY A 108 8.18 -48.10 3.09
N TYR A 109 7.92 -48.20 1.78
CA TYR A 109 8.93 -48.36 0.73
C TYR A 109 8.67 -47.38 -0.41
N ILE A 110 9.71 -47.00 -1.13
CA ILE A 110 9.59 -46.30 -2.41
C ILE A 110 9.03 -47.31 -3.42
N PRO A 111 7.90 -47.01 -4.10
CA PRO A 111 7.34 -47.89 -5.13
C PRO A 111 8.33 -48.16 -6.25
N TYR A 112 8.21 -49.35 -6.85
CA TYR A 112 8.99 -49.78 -8.01
C TYR A 112 8.07 -49.77 -9.23
N GLU A 113 8.48 -49.07 -10.27
CA GLU A 113 7.68 -48.82 -11.46
C GLU A 113 8.25 -49.57 -12.66
N ILE A 114 7.37 -50.21 -13.41
CA ILE A 114 7.70 -51.04 -14.57
C ILE A 114 6.90 -50.51 -15.76
N SER A 115 7.59 -50.21 -16.85
CA SER A 115 6.98 -50.03 -18.17
C SER A 115 7.15 -51.34 -18.94
N ALA A 116 6.05 -51.93 -19.40
CA ALA A 116 6.02 -53.24 -20.03
C ALA A 116 5.15 -53.21 -21.30
N ASP A 117 5.57 -53.88 -22.36
CA ASP A 117 4.80 -54.03 -23.61
C ASP A 117 4.39 -55.50 -23.87
N TRP A 118 4.42 -56.34 -22.83
CA TRP A 118 4.23 -57.79 -22.92
C TRP A 118 2.82 -58.21 -23.32
N TRP A 119 2.69 -58.95 -24.42
CA TRP A 119 1.43 -59.62 -24.81
C TRP A 119 1.65 -60.94 -25.57
N GLY A 120 0.62 -61.77 -25.64
CA GLY A 120 0.57 -62.95 -26.53
C GLY A 120 0.43 -64.29 -25.80
N THR A 121 0.83 -65.36 -26.48
CA THR A 121 0.76 -66.75 -25.99
C THR A 121 2.06 -67.53 -26.18
N ASN A 122 3.20 -66.84 -26.22
CA ASN A 122 4.51 -67.46 -26.38
C ASN A 122 4.97 -68.06 -25.03
N PRO A 123 5.19 -69.39 -24.93
CA PRO A 123 5.60 -70.02 -23.65
C PRO A 123 7.04 -69.71 -23.22
N ASN A 124 7.82 -68.98 -24.03
CA ASN A 124 9.23 -68.69 -23.78
C ASN A 124 9.53 -67.23 -23.35
N ASP A 125 8.53 -66.34 -23.25
CA ASP A 125 8.79 -64.91 -23.05
C ASP A 125 7.57 -64.12 -22.50
N PRO A 126 7.68 -63.42 -21.34
CA PRO A 126 8.79 -63.51 -20.40
C PRO A 126 8.72 -64.86 -19.69
N VAL A 127 9.82 -65.27 -19.06
CA VAL A 127 9.78 -66.23 -17.97
C VAL A 127 10.87 -65.79 -16.99
N GLY A 128 10.47 -65.47 -15.77
CA GLY A 128 11.39 -65.08 -14.70
C GLY A 128 12.13 -66.28 -14.09
N PRO A 129 12.63 -66.18 -12.85
CA PRO A 129 12.32 -65.12 -11.89
C PRO A 129 13.14 -63.84 -12.08
N TYR A 130 12.48 -62.67 -12.09
CA TYR A 130 13.13 -61.37 -11.89
C TYR A 130 13.11 -61.00 -10.40
N ASN A 131 14.01 -60.09 -9.98
CA ASN A 131 13.98 -59.51 -8.64
C ASN A 131 13.54 -58.04 -8.74
N ASP A 132 12.34 -57.75 -8.24
CA ASP A 132 11.79 -56.40 -8.14
C ASP A 132 12.21 -55.80 -6.79
N TYR A 133 12.90 -54.66 -6.82
CA TYR A 133 13.49 -54.05 -5.62
C TYR A 133 12.59 -52.94 -5.08
N LEU A 134 11.89 -53.21 -3.98
CA LEU A 134 11.25 -52.18 -3.17
C LEU A 134 12.29 -51.56 -2.24
N THR A 135 12.46 -50.24 -2.31
CA THR A 135 13.64 -49.59 -1.74
C THR A 135 13.33 -48.63 -0.59
N ARG A 136 14.38 -48.33 0.18
CA ARG A 136 14.43 -47.18 1.09
C ARG A 136 15.69 -46.38 0.81
N LYS A 137 15.61 -45.04 0.91
CA LYS A 137 16.79 -44.18 0.76
C LYS A 137 17.64 -44.24 2.02
N GLU A 138 18.95 -44.37 1.89
CA GLU A 138 19.86 -44.44 3.04
C GLU A 138 19.83 -43.14 3.84
N ILE A 139 19.93 -42.01 3.15
CA ILE A 139 19.85 -40.67 3.72
C ILE A 139 18.79 -39.86 2.97
N CYS A 140 17.72 -39.48 3.66
CA CYS A 140 16.77 -38.50 3.17
C CYS A 140 17.15 -37.08 3.59
N ASN A 141 16.90 -36.12 2.71
CA ASN A 141 17.22 -34.72 2.90
C ASN A 141 16.15 -33.87 2.23
N SER A 142 15.33 -33.20 3.04
CA SER A 142 14.37 -32.21 2.54
C SER A 142 15.11 -30.87 2.41
N LYS A 143 15.41 -30.45 1.18
CA LYS A 143 16.34 -29.34 0.92
C LYS A 143 15.60 -28.00 0.93
N LEU A 144 16.15 -27.00 1.62
CA LEU A 144 15.71 -25.61 1.51
C LEU A 144 16.30 -25.00 0.23
N MET A 145 15.42 -24.69 -0.72
CA MET A 145 15.80 -24.10 -2.01
C MET A 145 16.04 -22.61 -1.85
N SER A 146 15.03 -21.90 -1.34
CA SER A 146 15.04 -20.46 -1.04
C SER A 146 14.53 -20.20 0.38
N MET A 147 14.91 -19.03 0.89
CA MET A 147 14.37 -18.39 2.09
C MET A 147 14.54 -16.90 1.86
N ASN A 148 13.50 -16.11 2.14
CA ASN A 148 13.51 -14.65 2.11
C ASN A 148 12.85 -14.17 3.40
N VAL A 149 13.49 -13.24 4.11
CA VAL A 149 12.92 -12.55 5.27
C VAL A 149 12.60 -11.09 4.91
N SER A 150 11.45 -10.61 5.36
CA SER A 150 11.01 -9.22 5.21
C SER A 150 10.30 -8.74 6.47
N HIS A 151 10.29 -7.44 6.70
CA HIS A 151 9.64 -6.80 7.84
C HIS A 151 8.84 -5.58 7.36
N THR A 152 7.55 -5.57 7.67
CA THR A 152 6.58 -4.55 7.24
C THR A 152 5.52 -4.42 8.33
N ASP A 153 5.18 -3.20 8.75
CA ASP A 153 4.09 -2.92 9.68
C ASP A 153 4.14 -3.76 10.98
N ASN A 154 5.33 -3.89 11.58
CA ASN A 154 5.63 -4.69 12.78
C ASN A 154 5.42 -6.22 12.64
N ILE A 155 5.29 -6.72 11.40
CA ILE A 155 5.15 -8.14 11.08
C ILE A 155 6.42 -8.64 10.37
N ILE A 156 7.05 -9.69 10.90
CA ILE A 156 8.09 -10.42 10.18
C ILE A 156 7.41 -11.45 9.26
N ASN A 157 7.65 -11.30 7.96
CA ASN A 157 7.19 -12.20 6.92
C ASN A 157 8.38 -13.02 6.38
N ILE A 158 8.33 -14.35 6.57
CA ILE A 158 9.32 -15.28 6.02
C ILE A 158 8.66 -16.12 4.93
N GLN A 159 9.26 -16.16 3.75
CA GLN A 159 8.88 -17.08 2.66
C GLN A 159 10.02 -18.07 2.41
N ALA A 160 9.70 -19.36 2.29
CA ALA A 160 10.68 -20.41 2.03
C ALA A 160 10.13 -21.46 1.07
N GLN A 161 10.99 -22.02 0.22
CA GLN A 161 10.64 -23.13 -0.67
C GLN A 161 11.45 -24.37 -0.31
N ILE A 162 10.77 -25.50 -0.16
CA ILE A 162 11.34 -26.76 0.33
C ILE A 162 11.13 -27.86 -0.71
N ARG A 163 12.14 -28.73 -0.87
CA ARG A 163 12.08 -29.89 -1.77
C ARG A 163 11.79 -31.18 -1.02
N SER A 164 10.93 -32.01 -1.60
CA SER A 164 10.57 -33.34 -1.09
C SER A 164 11.80 -34.20 -0.77
N PRO A 165 11.81 -34.96 0.35
CA PRO A 165 12.95 -35.79 0.74
C PRO A 165 13.15 -37.02 -0.17
N VAL A 166 12.11 -37.41 -0.90
CA VAL A 166 12.12 -38.47 -1.92
C VAL A 166 11.93 -37.86 -3.32
N SER A 167 12.55 -38.47 -4.33
CA SER A 167 12.45 -38.05 -5.73
C SER A 167 11.67 -39.08 -6.54
N SER A 168 10.87 -38.63 -7.51
CA SER A 168 10.39 -39.53 -8.55
C SER A 168 11.58 -40.03 -9.37
N ALA A 169 11.62 -41.34 -9.62
CA ALA A 169 12.73 -42.03 -10.28
C ALA A 169 12.23 -43.37 -10.87
N GLY A 170 11.25 -43.29 -11.77
CA GLY A 170 10.69 -44.42 -12.51
C GLY A 170 10.31 -44.05 -13.94
N PRO A 171 9.93 -45.02 -14.78
CA PRO A 171 9.58 -44.80 -16.19
C PRO A 171 8.13 -44.32 -16.41
N LEU A 172 7.35 -44.05 -15.36
CA LEU A 172 5.93 -43.73 -15.48
C LEU A 172 5.65 -42.28 -15.02
N ASP A 173 5.03 -41.48 -15.90
CA ASP A 173 4.67 -40.09 -15.62
C ASP A 173 3.31 -39.96 -14.91
N TYR A 174 2.41 -40.95 -15.06
CA TYR A 174 1.12 -40.99 -14.38
C TYR A 174 1.28 -41.48 -12.93
N LEU A 175 0.65 -40.77 -11.98
CA LEU A 175 0.54 -41.17 -10.58
C LEU A 175 -0.92 -41.56 -10.29
N PRO A 176 -1.21 -42.84 -9.98
CA PRO A 176 -2.55 -43.25 -9.57
C PRO A 176 -3.00 -42.60 -8.27
N SER A 177 -4.24 -42.10 -8.23
CA SER A 177 -4.87 -41.53 -7.02
C SER A 177 -4.75 -42.43 -5.78
N GLU A 178 -4.86 -43.75 -5.97
CA GLU A 178 -4.78 -44.74 -4.89
C GLU A 178 -3.36 -44.89 -4.30
N LEU A 179 -2.34 -44.36 -4.98
CA LEU A 179 -0.94 -44.45 -4.59
C LEU A 179 -0.37 -43.10 -4.11
N VAL A 180 -1.10 -41.98 -4.26
CA VAL A 180 -0.69 -40.64 -3.82
C VAL A 180 -0.16 -40.64 -2.37
N SER A 181 -0.85 -41.31 -1.44
CA SER A 181 -0.44 -41.42 -0.04
C SER A 181 0.78 -42.32 0.20
N ILE A 182 1.05 -43.29 -0.70
CA ILE A 182 2.19 -44.21 -0.63
C ILE A 182 3.47 -43.51 -1.12
N TYR A 183 3.35 -42.79 -2.25
CA TYR A 183 4.43 -42.02 -2.84
C TYR A 183 4.80 -40.78 -2.01
N SER A 184 3.81 -40.13 -1.40
CA SER A 184 4.02 -38.96 -0.56
C SER A 184 4.99 -39.24 0.59
N ALA A 185 5.92 -38.32 0.84
CA ALA A 185 6.83 -38.37 1.97
C ALA A 185 6.60 -37.20 2.92
N ASN A 186 6.86 -37.44 4.21
CA ASN A 186 6.67 -36.45 5.26
C ASN A 186 7.96 -35.71 5.60
N ALA A 187 7.84 -34.41 5.83
CA ALA A 187 8.89 -33.53 6.31
C ALA A 187 8.31 -32.50 7.30
N GLN A 188 9.18 -31.74 7.94
CA GLN A 188 8.83 -30.63 8.82
C GLN A 188 9.70 -29.43 8.47
N ALA A 189 9.12 -28.23 8.49
CA ALA A 189 9.83 -26.97 8.42
C ALA A 189 9.75 -26.29 9.80
N ASN A 190 10.89 -25.98 10.39
CA ASN A 190 11.00 -25.39 11.71
C ASN A 190 11.61 -24.00 11.58
N LEU A 191 10.90 -23.00 12.08
CA LEU A 191 11.37 -21.64 12.26
C LEU A 191 11.95 -21.48 13.66
N GLU A 192 13.10 -20.84 13.76
CA GLU A 192 13.74 -20.40 15.00
C GLU A 192 14.20 -18.95 14.79
N ILE A 193 13.63 -18.01 15.55
CA ILE A 193 14.07 -16.61 15.61
C ILE A 193 14.82 -16.40 16.92
N LYS A 194 16.03 -15.84 16.84
CA LYS A 194 16.87 -15.52 17.99
C LYS A 194 17.18 -14.04 18.08
N LYS A 195 17.08 -13.47 19.28
CA LYS A 195 17.57 -12.14 19.65
C LYS A 195 18.66 -12.31 20.72
N ASP A 196 19.80 -11.65 20.55
CA ASP A 196 20.93 -11.72 21.50
C ASP A 196 21.33 -13.15 21.91
N SER A 197 21.30 -14.07 20.94
CA SER A 197 21.52 -15.51 21.09
C SER A 197 20.48 -16.29 21.92
N GLN A 198 19.45 -15.64 22.47
CA GLN A 198 18.31 -16.29 23.10
C GLN A 198 17.21 -16.59 22.07
N ILE A 199 16.47 -17.69 22.26
CA ILE A 199 15.32 -18.04 21.41
C ILE A 199 14.18 -17.08 21.73
N PHE A 200 13.77 -16.30 20.73
CA PHE A 200 12.67 -15.33 20.82
C PHE A 200 11.35 -15.97 20.36
N TYR A 201 11.37 -16.71 19.25
CA TYR A 201 10.17 -17.35 18.68
C TYR A 201 10.51 -18.66 17.96
N THR A 202 9.60 -19.63 18.00
CA THR A 202 9.69 -20.88 17.22
C THR A 202 8.33 -21.31 16.68
N GLU A 203 8.31 -21.89 15.48
CA GLU A 203 7.12 -22.48 14.86
C GLU A 203 7.52 -23.74 14.06
N THR A 204 6.68 -24.78 14.05
CA THR A 204 6.89 -26.00 13.25
C THR A 204 5.70 -26.26 12.34
N LYS A 205 5.94 -26.34 11.03
CA LYS A 205 4.95 -26.76 10.03
C LYS A 205 5.23 -28.18 9.56
N TYR A 206 4.20 -29.02 9.58
CA TYR A 206 4.25 -30.41 9.10
C TYR A 206 3.87 -30.45 7.62
N LEU A 207 4.66 -31.18 6.83
CA LEU A 207 4.56 -31.21 5.38
C LEU A 207 4.37 -32.65 4.92
N THR A 208 3.35 -32.88 4.10
CA THR A 208 3.27 -34.06 3.23
C THR A 208 3.51 -33.61 1.81
N MET A 209 4.41 -34.30 1.10
CA MET A 209 4.95 -33.88 -0.18
C MET A 209 5.04 -35.05 -1.16
N LEU A 210 4.58 -34.86 -2.39
CA LEU A 210 4.80 -35.79 -3.49
C LEU A 210 6.30 -35.94 -3.81
N PRO A 211 6.71 -37.03 -4.48
CA PRO A 211 8.10 -37.19 -4.92
C PRO A 211 8.54 -36.03 -5.81
N SER A 212 9.76 -35.54 -5.59
CA SER A 212 10.33 -34.37 -6.30
C SER A 212 9.61 -33.03 -6.13
N GLU A 213 8.49 -32.94 -5.40
CA GLU A 213 7.72 -31.70 -5.17
C GLU A 213 8.61 -30.57 -4.60
N LEU A 214 8.35 -29.35 -5.09
CA LEU A 214 8.76 -28.09 -4.46
C LEU A 214 7.52 -27.48 -3.81
N LYS A 215 7.58 -27.23 -2.50
CA LYS A 215 6.47 -26.70 -1.71
C LYS A 215 6.86 -25.37 -1.10
N ASP A 216 6.05 -24.36 -1.39
CA ASP A 216 6.20 -23.02 -0.86
C ASP A 216 5.54 -22.90 0.51
N LEU A 217 6.15 -22.11 1.40
CA LEU A 217 5.73 -21.91 2.78
C LEU A 217 5.91 -20.46 3.17
N SER A 218 4.96 -19.95 3.95
CA SER A 218 5.04 -18.66 4.61
C SER A 218 4.98 -18.82 6.13
N PHE A 219 5.69 -17.95 6.85
CA PHE A 219 5.53 -17.71 8.29
C PHE A 219 5.29 -16.22 8.48
N SER A 220 4.40 -15.84 9.40
CA SER A 220 4.00 -14.46 9.65
C SER A 220 3.91 -14.26 11.15
N ILE A 221 4.78 -13.42 11.71
CA ILE A 221 4.91 -13.21 13.16
C ILE A 221 4.58 -11.75 13.45
N PRO A 222 3.43 -11.46 14.10
CA PRO A 222 3.03 -10.11 14.45
C PRO A 222 3.77 -9.59 15.69
N ASP A 223 3.61 -8.30 15.95
CA ASP A 223 3.95 -7.62 17.21
C ASP A 223 5.44 -7.64 17.60
N ILE A 224 6.36 -7.72 16.63
CA ILE A 224 7.80 -7.60 16.89
C ILE A 224 8.23 -6.15 16.67
N THR A 225 8.14 -5.35 17.73
CA THR A 225 8.47 -3.91 17.72
C THR A 225 9.83 -3.57 18.32
N GLU A 226 10.43 -4.45 19.12
CA GLU A 226 11.69 -4.14 19.79
C GLU A 226 12.86 -4.06 18.77
N PRO A 227 13.65 -2.98 18.78
CA PRO A 227 14.84 -2.89 17.93
C PRO A 227 15.90 -3.97 18.20
N GLY A 228 16.76 -4.19 17.22
CA GLY A 228 17.95 -5.03 17.34
C GLY A 228 18.18 -6.01 16.19
N ASN A 229 19.15 -6.88 16.38
CA ASN A 229 19.55 -7.89 15.40
C ASN A 229 18.86 -9.23 15.68
N TYR A 230 17.98 -9.64 14.78
CA TYR A 230 17.26 -10.91 14.82
C TYR A 230 17.90 -11.92 13.87
N ILE A 231 18.37 -13.04 14.39
CA ILE A 231 18.81 -14.18 13.58
C ILE A 231 17.58 -15.04 13.30
N VAL A 232 17.09 -14.98 12.07
CA VAL A 232 15.97 -15.79 11.60
C VAL A 232 16.55 -17.04 10.94
N LYS A 233 16.18 -18.22 11.41
CA LYS A 233 16.65 -19.51 10.89
C LYS A 233 15.48 -20.42 10.56
N VAL A 234 15.44 -20.92 9.32
CA VAL A 234 14.52 -21.99 8.92
C VAL A 234 15.32 -23.27 8.70
N TYR A 235 14.85 -24.39 9.24
CA TYR A 235 15.48 -25.69 9.08
C TYR A 235 14.51 -26.84 8.90
N THR A 236 14.90 -27.83 8.09
CA THR A 236 14.08 -29.00 7.78
C THR A 236 14.42 -30.20 8.64
N THR A 237 13.41 -30.97 9.01
CA THR A 237 13.58 -32.30 9.60
C THR A 237 12.72 -33.32 8.85
N VAL A 238 13.21 -34.54 8.71
CA VAL A 238 12.51 -35.64 8.03
C VAL A 238 12.28 -36.75 9.06
N ASN A 239 11.58 -36.42 10.14
CA ASN A 239 11.41 -37.34 11.26
C ASN A 239 10.30 -38.36 10.95
N ASN A 240 10.57 -39.64 11.22
CA ASN A 240 9.63 -40.77 11.08
C ASN A 240 9.18 -41.11 9.64
N GLU A 241 9.86 -40.63 8.60
CA GLU A 241 9.57 -41.07 7.22
C GLU A 241 10.10 -42.48 6.96
N GLN A 242 9.18 -43.44 6.82
CA GLN A 242 9.51 -44.86 6.68
C GLN A 242 10.26 -45.22 5.39
N LYS A 243 10.16 -44.39 4.34
CA LYS A 243 10.92 -44.55 3.07
C LYS A 243 12.42 -44.21 3.21
N CYS A 244 12.85 -43.80 4.40
CA CYS A 244 14.21 -43.35 4.71
C CYS A 244 14.80 -44.20 5.86
N LEU A 245 16.11 -44.45 5.85
CA LEU A 245 16.82 -45.12 6.95
C LEU A 245 17.46 -44.14 7.94
N SER A 246 17.92 -43.02 7.42
CA SER A 246 18.48 -41.90 8.18
C SER A 246 18.17 -40.57 7.46
N TYR A 247 18.46 -39.47 8.13
CA TYR A 247 17.94 -38.16 7.76
C TYR A 247 19.00 -37.07 7.98
N ASN A 248 19.17 -36.21 7.00
CA ASN A 248 19.94 -34.97 7.12
C ASN A 248 18.99 -33.78 7.20
N GLN A 249 19.23 -32.92 8.18
CA GLN A 249 18.66 -31.59 8.28
C GLN A 249 19.35 -30.65 7.28
N ASP A 250 18.57 -29.78 6.64
CA ASP A 250 19.08 -28.61 5.92
C ASP A 250 18.66 -27.34 6.68
N SER A 251 19.38 -26.24 6.53
CA SER A 251 19.01 -24.97 7.17
C SER A 251 19.54 -23.75 6.43
N LYS A 252 18.70 -22.71 6.35
CA LYS A 252 19.08 -21.36 5.95
C LYS A 252 18.87 -20.41 7.13
N GLN A 253 19.66 -19.34 7.16
CA GLN A 253 19.50 -18.28 8.14
C GLN A 253 19.77 -16.93 7.48
N GLU A 254 19.04 -15.91 7.92
CA GLU A 254 19.23 -14.50 7.55
C GLU A 254 19.25 -13.65 8.82
N ILE A 255 19.89 -12.48 8.74
CA ILE A 255 19.90 -11.49 9.82
C ILE A 255 18.92 -10.39 9.42
N LEU A 256 17.83 -10.27 10.18
CA LEU A 256 16.94 -9.11 10.12
C LEU A 256 17.44 -8.06 11.11
N VAL A 257 17.66 -6.85 10.62
CA VAL A 257 17.98 -5.70 11.46
C VAL A 257 16.72 -4.87 11.60
N ILE A 258 16.13 -4.82 12.80
CA ILE A 258 15.10 -3.84 13.14
C ILE A 258 15.86 -2.61 13.66
N PRO A 259 15.80 -1.46 12.96
CA PRO A 259 16.58 -0.29 13.34
C PRO A 259 16.18 0.22 14.72
N GLU A 260 17.15 0.70 15.48
CA GLU A 260 16.90 1.43 16.72
C GLU A 260 16.15 2.72 16.39
N ASN A 261 15.05 2.95 17.11
CA ASN A 261 14.10 3.99 16.75
C ASN A 261 14.78 5.36 16.92
N GLN A 262 15.09 6.01 15.80
CA GLN A 262 15.93 7.20 15.81
C GLN A 262 15.14 8.37 16.40
N ILE A 263 15.53 8.83 17.59
CA ILE A 263 15.05 10.10 18.15
C ILE A 263 15.38 11.20 17.13
N ALA A 264 14.35 11.74 16.48
CA ALA A 264 14.49 12.73 15.42
C ALA A 264 14.96 14.08 15.98
N CYS A 265 14.56 14.41 17.21
CA CYS A 265 14.96 15.63 17.90
C CYS A 265 14.83 15.50 19.43
N ASN A 266 15.71 16.18 20.15
CA ASN A 266 15.67 16.39 21.60
C ASN A 266 15.31 17.85 21.95
N MET A 267 15.53 18.77 21.03
CA MET A 267 15.20 20.19 21.14
C MET A 267 14.99 20.83 19.76
N ASN A 268 14.34 22.01 19.71
CA ASN A 268 13.98 22.66 18.43
C ASN A 268 15.19 22.89 17.50
N SER A 269 16.38 23.17 18.04
CA SER A 269 17.60 23.37 17.25
C SER A 269 18.07 22.12 16.48
N ASP A 270 17.62 20.93 16.86
CA ASP A 270 17.91 19.69 16.12
C ASP A 270 17.11 19.62 14.81
N CYS A 271 15.96 20.32 14.76
CA CYS A 271 15.08 20.39 13.59
C CYS A 271 15.49 21.44 12.57
N GLY A 272 16.19 22.49 13.00
CA GLY A 272 16.61 23.61 12.18
C GLY A 272 16.97 24.83 13.03
N THR A 273 17.39 25.91 12.37
CA THR A 273 17.60 27.21 13.02
C THR A 273 16.49 28.15 12.58
N ASP A 274 15.75 28.69 13.54
CA ASP A 274 14.74 29.73 13.32
C ASP A 274 15.36 30.96 12.63
N GLY A 275 14.66 31.55 11.68
CA GLY A 275 15.20 32.71 10.95
C GLY A 275 14.32 33.22 9.81
N SER A 276 14.71 34.36 9.25
CA SER A 276 14.05 34.93 8.08
C SER A 276 14.37 34.13 6.81
N LEU A 277 13.35 33.80 6.02
CA LEU A 277 13.53 33.29 4.67
C LEU A 277 14.06 34.41 3.75
N GLY A 278 14.91 34.02 2.80
CA GLY A 278 15.77 34.96 2.07
C GLY A 278 15.14 35.55 0.82
N TYR A 279 14.63 36.79 0.95
CA TYR A 279 14.36 37.78 -0.11
C TYR A 279 13.26 37.44 -1.16
N PRO A 280 12.46 38.44 -1.61
CA PRO A 280 12.37 39.81 -1.13
C PRO A 280 11.37 39.98 0.03
N ASP A 281 11.54 41.07 0.78
CA ASP A 281 10.51 41.57 1.70
C ASP A 281 9.30 42.07 0.85
N TYR A 282 8.09 42.09 1.41
CA TYR A 282 6.85 42.37 0.67
C TYR A 282 5.87 43.23 1.45
N CYS A 283 4.91 43.85 0.74
CA CYS A 283 3.92 44.73 1.35
C CYS A 283 2.61 43.99 1.66
N ILE A 284 2.06 44.23 2.85
CA ILE A 284 0.64 44.04 3.14
C ILE A 284 0.14 45.42 3.60
N GLU A 285 -0.83 45.98 2.88
CA GLU A 285 -1.31 47.36 3.11
C GLU A 285 -0.14 48.37 3.16
N ASN A 286 0.00 49.15 4.24
CA ASN A 286 1.09 50.13 4.40
C ASN A 286 2.26 49.64 5.27
N GLN A 287 2.49 48.32 5.27
CA GLN A 287 3.45 47.64 6.14
C GLN A 287 4.35 46.68 5.35
N ILE A 288 5.64 46.67 5.71
CA ILE A 288 6.66 45.79 5.15
C ILE A 288 6.76 44.52 5.99
N PHE A 289 6.56 43.37 5.37
CA PHE A 289 6.63 42.04 5.97
C PHE A 289 7.76 41.21 5.36
N LYS A 290 8.23 40.24 6.15
CA LYS A 290 9.18 39.22 5.73
C LYS A 290 8.80 37.87 6.31
N ASP A 291 8.90 36.82 5.51
CA ASP A 291 8.59 35.47 5.98
C ASP A 291 9.65 34.98 6.97
N PHE A 292 9.21 34.53 8.14
CA PHE A 292 10.05 33.94 9.18
C PHE A 292 9.66 32.48 9.38
N ILE A 293 10.64 31.57 9.38
CA ILE A 293 10.43 30.15 9.60
C ILE A 293 10.81 29.77 11.03
N TYR A 294 9.91 29.06 11.70
CA TYR A 294 10.09 28.49 13.03
C TYR A 294 10.14 26.96 12.92
N TYR A 295 11.08 26.34 13.62
CA TYR A 295 11.22 24.88 13.73
C TYR A 295 10.76 24.42 15.12
N THR A 296 9.98 23.34 15.17
CA THR A 296 9.46 22.80 16.42
C THR A 296 9.69 21.30 16.49
N CYS A 297 10.35 20.87 17.56
CA CYS A 297 10.48 19.48 17.93
C CYS A 297 9.27 19.05 18.77
N HIS A 298 8.47 18.14 18.22
CA HIS A 298 7.38 17.50 18.96
C HIS A 298 7.90 16.26 19.67
N ASN A 299 7.35 15.96 20.85
CA ASN A 299 7.72 14.82 21.71
C ASN A 299 9.26 14.67 21.93
N PRO A 300 9.98 15.73 22.34
CA PRO A 300 11.44 15.73 22.40
C PRO A 300 12.03 14.60 23.26
N GLY A 301 13.08 13.95 22.75
CA GLY A 301 13.79 12.87 23.46
C GLY A 301 13.03 11.54 23.50
N THR A 302 11.96 11.39 22.72
CA THR A 302 11.17 10.15 22.63
C THR A 302 11.27 9.52 21.25
N GLU A 303 10.89 8.24 21.15
CA GLU A 303 10.73 7.51 19.89
C GLU A 303 9.59 8.06 19.00
N GLN A 304 8.72 8.92 19.53
CA GLN A 304 7.66 9.62 18.79
C GLN A 304 8.07 11.05 18.42
N SER A 305 9.36 11.39 18.55
CA SER A 305 9.85 12.72 18.19
C SER A 305 9.78 12.96 16.70
N TYR A 306 9.29 14.15 16.31
CA TYR A 306 9.28 14.57 14.92
C TYR A 306 9.44 16.08 14.81
N CYS A 307 10.04 16.52 13.71
CA CYS A 307 10.23 17.93 13.40
C CYS A 307 9.09 18.45 12.54
N SER A 308 8.55 19.60 12.92
CA SER A 308 7.68 20.43 12.07
C SER A 308 8.34 21.78 11.84
N ASN A 309 7.90 22.50 10.80
CA ASN A 309 8.18 23.90 10.64
C ASN A 309 6.91 24.65 10.23
N GLN A 310 6.85 25.93 10.58
CA GLN A 310 5.80 26.85 10.16
C GLN A 310 6.43 28.16 9.68
N THR A 311 5.83 28.79 8.67
CA THR A 311 6.25 30.09 8.15
C THR A 311 5.17 31.11 8.47
N LEU A 312 5.57 32.21 9.11
CA LEU A 312 4.67 33.31 9.48
C LEU A 312 5.21 34.64 8.94
N PRO A 313 4.34 35.56 8.51
CA PRO A 313 4.73 36.92 8.12
C PRO A 313 5.16 37.71 9.36
N PHE A 314 6.42 38.15 9.38
CA PHE A 314 6.98 39.01 10.43
C PHE A 314 6.96 40.46 9.97
N LEU A 315 6.32 41.34 10.74
CA LEU A 315 6.28 42.78 10.49
C LEU A 315 7.68 43.38 10.69
N THR A 316 8.24 43.96 9.64
CA THR A 316 9.60 44.54 9.65
C THR A 316 9.55 46.04 9.91
N GLU A 317 8.65 46.76 9.24
CA GLU A 317 8.50 48.21 9.31
C GLU A 317 7.07 48.62 8.93
N THR A 318 6.56 49.74 9.47
CA THR A 318 5.31 50.39 9.03
C THR A 318 5.68 51.71 8.39
N CYS A 319 5.14 52.01 7.20
CA CYS A 319 5.43 53.25 6.52
C CYS A 319 4.84 54.45 7.28
N ASN A 320 5.43 55.63 7.07
CA ASN A 320 4.97 56.87 7.67
C ASN A 320 3.49 57.16 7.33
N ALA A 321 2.82 57.92 8.19
CA ALA A 321 1.50 58.43 7.88
C ALA A 321 1.59 59.63 6.92
N ASP A 322 0.58 59.75 6.04
CA ASP A 322 0.43 60.86 5.12
C ASP A 322 0.32 62.20 5.86
N TYR A 323 0.92 63.25 5.31
CA TYR A 323 0.82 64.60 5.88
C TYR A 323 0.86 65.69 4.81
N GLU A 324 0.37 66.86 5.20
CA GLU A 324 0.37 68.08 4.37
C GLU A 324 1.43 69.05 4.89
N SER A 325 2.15 69.72 4.00
CA SER A 325 3.09 70.78 4.37
C SER A 325 2.38 72.11 4.69
N ASP A 326 3.08 73.00 5.40
CA ASP A 326 2.62 74.38 5.58
C ASP A 326 2.45 75.06 4.21
N ASN A 327 1.38 75.87 4.08
CA ASN A 327 1.15 76.67 2.87
C ASN A 327 2.38 77.49 2.49
N TYR A 328 2.71 77.59 1.20
CA TYR A 328 3.81 78.40 0.67
C TYR A 328 3.43 79.15 -0.60
N CYS A 329 4.25 80.15 -0.93
CA CYS A 329 4.04 81.02 -2.10
C CYS A 329 4.78 80.51 -3.33
N GLU A 330 4.05 80.16 -4.39
CA GLU A 330 4.62 79.80 -5.70
C GLU A 330 3.82 80.51 -6.82
N GLU A 331 4.53 81.05 -7.82
CA GLU A 331 3.97 81.83 -8.94
C GLU A 331 2.98 82.97 -8.54
N GLY A 332 3.09 83.47 -7.30
CA GLY A 332 2.23 84.55 -6.77
C GLY A 332 0.91 84.07 -6.15
N ASN A 333 0.69 82.76 -6.05
CA ASN A 333 -0.47 82.13 -5.42
C ASN A 333 -0.05 81.24 -4.25
N LEU A 334 -1.02 80.80 -3.44
CA LEU A 334 -0.78 79.98 -2.25
C LEU A 334 -0.98 78.50 -2.58
N TYR A 335 0.04 77.68 -2.32
CA TYR A 335 0.05 76.22 -2.53
C TYR A 335 0.40 75.49 -1.23
N LYS A 336 0.15 74.18 -1.17
CA LYS A 336 0.72 73.25 -0.18
C LYS A 336 1.14 71.95 -0.88
N ASP A 337 2.04 71.20 -0.25
CA ASP A 337 2.43 69.86 -0.71
C ASP A 337 1.69 68.78 0.10
N ILE A 338 1.20 67.75 -0.57
CA ILE A 338 0.61 66.55 0.02
C ILE A 338 1.63 65.42 -0.14
N HIS A 339 2.05 64.82 0.97
CA HIS A 339 2.98 63.69 1.02
C HIS A 339 2.20 62.40 1.31
N ASP A 340 2.07 61.55 0.28
CA ASP A 340 1.44 60.22 0.33
C ASP A 340 2.52 59.15 0.48
N PHE A 341 2.46 58.35 1.55
CA PHE A 341 3.41 57.29 1.86
C PHE A 341 2.75 55.92 1.70
N SER A 342 3.17 55.16 0.70
CA SER A 342 2.63 53.82 0.41
C SER A 342 3.73 52.77 0.31
N CYS A 343 3.48 51.59 0.86
CA CYS A 343 4.36 50.43 0.68
C CYS A 343 4.24 49.89 -0.76
N SER A 344 5.37 49.80 -1.47
CA SER A 344 5.45 49.19 -2.80
C SER A 344 6.73 48.37 -2.95
N ILE A 345 6.59 47.10 -3.37
CA ILE A 345 7.69 46.15 -3.60
C ILE A 345 8.62 46.01 -2.36
N GLY A 346 8.03 45.88 -1.16
CA GLY A 346 8.77 45.66 0.08
C GLY A 346 9.54 46.90 0.59
N SER A 347 9.16 48.10 0.14
CA SER A 347 9.78 49.36 0.55
C SER A 347 8.73 50.47 0.63
N CYS A 348 8.87 51.38 1.60
CA CYS A 348 8.04 52.57 1.68
C CYS A 348 8.44 53.54 0.56
N GLN A 349 7.45 54.04 -0.19
CA GLN A 349 7.62 55.01 -1.25
C GLN A 349 6.82 56.27 -0.92
N GLU A 350 7.40 57.43 -1.21
CA GLU A 350 6.78 58.74 -1.02
C GLU A 350 6.36 59.31 -2.38
N GLN A 351 5.12 59.81 -2.46
CA GLN A 351 4.65 60.61 -3.60
C GLN A 351 4.22 62.00 -3.11
N THR A 352 4.91 63.03 -3.59
CA THR A 352 4.56 64.42 -3.28
C THR A 352 3.74 65.02 -4.42
N THR A 353 2.57 65.58 -4.11
CA THR A 353 1.72 66.31 -5.07
C THR A 353 1.41 67.72 -4.57
N LYS A 354 1.26 68.69 -5.48
CA LYS A 354 0.99 70.09 -5.15
C LYS A 354 -0.50 70.41 -5.26
N GLU A 355 -1.09 71.01 -4.23
CA GLU A 355 -2.46 71.52 -4.24
C GLU A 355 -2.47 73.07 -4.20
N LEU A 356 -3.26 73.70 -5.07
CA LEU A 356 -3.49 75.15 -5.06
C LEU A 356 -4.55 75.50 -4.02
N VAL A 357 -4.16 76.28 -3.00
CA VAL A 357 -5.01 76.67 -1.87
C VAL A 357 -5.79 77.95 -2.17
N GLU A 358 -5.13 79.02 -2.64
CA GLU A 358 -5.78 80.31 -2.93
C GLU A 358 -5.05 81.10 -4.03
N MET A 359 -5.81 81.79 -4.89
CA MET A 359 -5.26 82.72 -5.88
C MET A 359 -5.16 84.16 -5.31
N CYS A 360 -3.95 84.63 -5.04
CA CYS A 360 -3.73 85.96 -4.43
C CYS A 360 -3.70 87.09 -5.49
N ALA A 361 -4.73 87.94 -5.50
CA ALA A 361 -4.91 89.01 -6.49
C ALA A 361 -3.77 90.07 -6.56
N ASN A 362 -2.99 90.24 -5.48
CA ASN A 362 -1.88 91.19 -5.39
C ASN A 362 -0.52 90.50 -5.11
N GLY A 363 -0.42 89.19 -5.35
CA GLY A 363 0.71 88.36 -4.92
C GLY A 363 0.68 88.02 -3.43
N CYS A 364 1.63 87.18 -3.00
CA CYS A 364 1.70 86.66 -1.63
C CYS A 364 3.13 86.70 -1.06
N THR A 365 3.23 86.88 0.26
CA THR A 365 4.47 86.89 1.05
C THR A 365 4.17 86.37 2.46
N ASN A 366 5.11 85.67 3.10
CA ASN A 366 4.89 85.04 4.41
C ASN A 366 3.65 84.12 4.40
N ASN A 367 3.47 83.35 3.33
CA ASN A 367 2.43 82.33 3.19
C ASN A 367 0.98 82.90 3.24
N ALA A 368 0.79 84.17 2.84
CA ALA A 368 -0.49 84.87 2.75
C ALA A 368 -0.45 86.07 1.76
N CYS A 369 -1.60 86.67 1.39
CA CYS A 369 -1.69 87.84 0.47
C CYS A 369 -1.45 89.23 1.18
N ILE A 370 -1.32 90.36 0.43
CA ILE A 370 -0.64 91.63 0.85
C ILE A 370 -1.51 92.95 0.86
N SER A 371 -1.23 93.93 1.77
CA SER A 371 -1.84 95.31 1.85
C SER A 371 -0.96 96.41 2.58
N VAL A 372 -1.26 97.73 2.50
CA VAL A 372 -0.45 98.89 3.02
C VAL A 372 -1.27 100.21 3.32
N CYS A 373 -1.16 100.97 4.45
CA CYS A 373 -0.51 100.66 5.74
C CYS A 373 -1.33 99.56 6.40
N SER A 374 -0.77 98.37 6.41
CA SER A 374 -1.17 97.28 7.28
C SER A 374 -0.60 97.46 8.69
N GLN A 375 0.42 98.32 8.83
CA GLN A 375 1.45 98.13 9.84
C GLN A 375 2.29 99.37 10.17
N ASN A 376 3.15 99.18 11.16
CA ASN A 376 3.48 100.18 12.17
C ASN A 376 4.71 101.05 11.85
N SER A 377 5.53 100.64 10.88
CA SER A 377 6.79 101.30 10.49
C SER A 377 6.62 102.72 9.92
N ASP A 378 5.43 103.03 9.40
CA ASP A 378 5.12 104.36 8.83
C ASP A 378 4.92 105.43 9.92
N CYS A 379 4.76 105.00 11.18
CA CYS A 379 4.46 105.87 12.33
C CYS A 379 5.68 106.29 13.16
N GLY A 380 6.85 105.69 12.91
CA GLY A 380 8.08 105.90 13.69
C GLY A 380 8.86 104.60 13.93
N THR A 381 10.14 104.72 14.25
CA THR A 381 11.01 103.55 14.47
C THR A 381 11.02 103.14 15.94
N ASN A 382 10.70 101.87 16.21
CA ASN A 382 10.62 101.31 17.56
C ASN A 382 12.02 101.04 18.15
N GLY A 383 12.20 101.18 19.46
CA GLY A 383 13.54 101.10 20.08
C GLY A 383 13.57 100.88 21.59
N TYR A 384 14.69 100.31 22.08
CA TYR A 384 14.94 100.07 23.51
C TYR A 384 15.34 101.36 24.24
N ILE A 385 14.93 101.48 25.52
CA ILE A 385 15.17 102.62 26.41
C ILE A 385 15.46 102.12 27.84
N GLY A 386 16.37 102.79 28.56
CA GLY A 386 16.82 102.39 29.91
C GLY A 386 17.81 101.21 29.91
N ASP A 387 18.15 100.69 31.10
CA ASP A 387 19.09 99.58 31.30
C ASP A 387 18.40 98.20 31.33
N LYS A 388 19.17 97.12 31.16
CA LYS A 388 18.69 95.71 31.20
C LYS A 388 18.47 95.20 32.64
N PHE A 389 17.51 94.31 32.85
CA PHE A 389 17.19 93.68 34.15
C PHE A 389 16.65 92.25 34.00
N CYS A 390 16.76 91.38 35.02
CA CYS A 390 16.10 90.07 35.01
C CYS A 390 14.64 90.16 35.47
N LYS A 391 13.77 89.33 34.88
CA LYS A 391 12.36 89.18 35.31
C LYS A 391 12.11 87.77 35.87
N GLN A 392 10.96 87.56 36.53
CA GLN A 392 10.64 86.34 37.29
C GLN A 392 10.54 85.05 36.45
N ASP A 393 10.45 85.16 35.13
CA ASP A 393 10.53 84.05 34.16
C ASP A 393 11.99 83.63 33.84
N GLY A 394 12.99 84.22 34.51
CA GLY A 394 14.39 83.81 34.39
C GLY A 394 15.14 84.39 33.20
N ASN A 395 14.63 85.42 32.53
CA ASN A 395 15.24 85.98 31.31
C ASN A 395 15.62 87.46 31.46
N VAL A 396 16.43 87.99 30.53
CA VAL A 396 16.83 89.41 30.52
C VAL A 396 15.79 90.26 29.76
N TYR A 397 15.34 91.34 30.37
CA TYR A 397 14.38 92.31 29.82
C TYR A 397 14.98 93.73 29.76
N GLN A 398 14.41 94.56 28.90
CA GLN A 398 14.68 96.00 28.78
C GLN A 398 13.44 96.69 28.20
N ASN A 399 13.19 97.93 28.57
CA ASN A 399 11.97 98.61 28.12
C ASN A 399 12.09 98.99 26.64
N TYR A 400 11.03 98.78 25.87
CA TYR A 400 10.97 99.02 24.42
C TYR A 400 9.75 99.89 24.10
N LYS A 401 9.98 100.96 23.33
CA LYS A 401 8.94 101.88 22.90
C LYS A 401 8.51 101.56 21.48
N THR A 402 7.21 101.39 21.27
CA THR A 402 6.59 101.11 19.96
C THR A 402 5.71 102.25 19.48
N PHE A 403 5.66 102.45 18.17
CA PHE A 403 4.72 103.27 17.42
C PHE A 403 3.84 102.32 16.58
N ASN A 404 2.54 102.60 16.42
CA ASN A 404 1.58 101.75 15.70
C ASN A 404 0.67 102.54 14.73
N CYS A 405 0.31 101.96 13.57
CA CYS A 405 -0.71 102.44 12.61
C CYS A 405 -2.07 101.83 13.01
N ASN A 406 -2.98 102.61 13.59
CA ASN A 406 -4.35 102.18 13.92
C ASN A 406 -5.27 102.31 12.71
N ASN A 407 -6.36 101.53 12.67
CA ASN A 407 -7.24 101.33 11.51
C ASN A 407 -6.49 101.01 10.18
N PRO A 408 -5.50 100.11 10.20
CA PRO A 408 -4.70 99.78 9.02
C PRO A 408 -5.56 99.33 7.84
N ASP A 409 -5.15 99.67 6.62
CA ASP A 409 -5.78 99.36 5.34
C ASP A 409 -7.23 99.82 5.16
N THR A 410 -7.65 100.81 5.96
CA THR A 410 -8.92 101.53 5.79
C THR A 410 -8.67 103.00 5.46
N LEU A 411 -9.69 103.71 4.95
CA LEU A 411 -9.65 105.16 4.71
C LEU A 411 -9.59 106.02 6.00
N GLN A 412 -9.27 105.44 7.16
CA GLN A 412 -9.30 106.08 8.49
C GLN A 412 -8.04 105.78 9.34
N SER A 413 -6.92 105.41 8.71
CA SER A 413 -5.68 105.02 9.41
C SER A 413 -4.98 106.18 10.16
N THR A 414 -4.50 105.94 11.39
CA THR A 414 -3.92 106.96 12.31
C THR A 414 -2.88 106.41 13.31
N CYS A 415 -1.79 107.14 13.58
CA CYS A 415 -0.66 106.64 14.40
C CYS A 415 -0.76 106.86 15.93
N SER A 416 -0.20 105.95 16.74
CA SER A 416 -0.08 106.05 18.23
C SER A 416 1.24 105.46 18.77
N SER A 417 1.54 105.55 20.09
CA SER A 417 2.76 104.94 20.68
C SER A 417 2.59 104.43 22.13
N ALA A 418 3.28 103.35 22.49
CA ALA A 418 3.26 102.71 23.82
C ALA A 418 4.68 102.31 24.29
N ILE A 419 4.84 101.99 25.59
CA ILE A 419 6.09 101.47 26.18
C ILE A 419 5.78 100.13 26.85
N GLU A 420 6.62 99.13 26.60
CA GLU A 420 6.45 97.75 27.05
C GLU A 420 7.79 97.17 27.52
N GLU A 421 7.79 96.34 28.56
CA GLU A 421 9.00 95.62 29.01
C GLU A 421 9.25 94.43 28.08
N LYS A 422 10.27 94.48 27.22
CA LYS A 422 10.56 93.39 26.26
C LYS A 422 11.75 92.56 26.68
N LYS A 423 11.62 91.24 26.47
CA LYS A 423 12.68 90.25 26.66
C LYS A 423 13.75 90.49 25.60
N VAL A 424 14.99 90.77 26.02
CA VAL A 424 16.13 91.08 25.14
C VAL A 424 17.03 89.87 24.93
N GLU A 425 17.12 89.00 25.94
CA GLU A 425 17.98 87.82 25.92
C GLU A 425 17.21 86.67 26.56
N ASP A 426 17.08 85.57 25.82
CA ASP A 426 16.46 84.35 26.31
C ASP A 426 17.54 83.50 26.98
N CYS A 427 17.40 83.27 28.28
CA CYS A 427 18.37 82.59 29.10
C CYS A 427 17.88 81.16 29.36
N ALA A 428 18.37 80.21 28.56
CA ALA A 428 17.97 78.80 28.66
C ALA A 428 18.12 78.19 30.07
N LEU A 429 18.91 78.80 30.96
CA LEU A 429 19.24 78.33 32.30
C LEU A 429 19.07 79.41 33.39
N GLY A 430 18.25 80.43 33.11
CA GLY A 430 17.98 81.53 34.04
C GLY A 430 18.93 82.73 33.92
N CYS A 431 18.54 83.83 34.58
CA CYS A 431 19.16 85.15 34.50
C CYS A 431 19.55 85.64 35.90
N ASN A 432 20.71 86.28 36.03
CA ASN A 432 21.11 86.99 37.23
C ASN A 432 21.68 88.38 36.89
N ASN A 433 21.27 89.42 37.61
CA ASN A 433 21.69 90.82 37.44
C ASN A 433 21.72 91.36 35.98
N GLY A 434 20.82 90.88 35.12
CA GLY A 434 20.69 91.31 33.73
C GLY A 434 21.54 90.53 32.71
N GLN A 435 22.07 89.36 33.07
CA GLN A 435 22.83 88.46 32.18
C GLN A 435 22.42 86.99 32.37
N CYS A 436 22.60 86.15 31.35
CA CYS A 436 22.23 84.73 31.35
C CYS A 436 23.27 83.79 32.00
N ASN A 437 22.80 82.69 32.58
CA ASN A 437 23.62 81.57 33.07
C ASN A 437 24.06 80.62 31.92
N GLN A 438 25.14 79.86 32.11
CA GLN A 438 25.75 78.97 31.10
C GLN A 438 25.46 77.46 31.34
N PRO A 439 25.53 76.63 30.28
CA PRO A 439 25.21 75.19 30.32
C PRO A 439 26.17 74.29 31.08
N GLU A 440 25.64 73.13 31.49
CA GLU A 440 26.34 72.09 32.25
C GLU A 440 27.18 71.18 31.35
N CYS A 441 26.75 70.98 30.10
CA CYS A 441 27.54 70.33 29.06
C CYS A 441 27.23 70.92 27.67
N THR A 442 28.17 70.77 26.75
CA THR A 442 28.05 71.05 25.32
C THR A 442 28.50 69.88 24.44
N GLU A 443 29.32 68.97 24.98
CA GLU A 443 29.75 67.71 24.36
C GLU A 443 29.73 66.53 25.35
N ASP A 444 29.63 65.30 24.84
CA ASP A 444 29.49 64.08 25.67
C ASP A 444 30.72 63.84 26.59
N SER A 445 31.88 64.41 26.26
CA SER A 445 33.11 64.37 27.07
C SER A 445 33.04 65.18 28.37
N GLU A 446 32.08 66.08 28.50
CA GLU A 446 31.89 66.91 29.70
C GLU A 446 30.99 66.22 30.75
N CYS A 447 30.36 65.10 30.40
CA CYS A 447 29.46 64.35 31.28
C CYS A 447 30.14 63.25 32.11
N PRO A 448 29.55 62.86 33.27
CA PRO A 448 29.97 61.68 34.02
C PRO A 448 29.97 60.40 33.18
N ALA A 449 30.85 59.45 33.55
CA ALA A 449 31.00 58.19 32.79
C ALA A 449 29.70 57.37 32.79
N GLY A 450 29.07 57.27 31.61
CA GLY A 450 27.78 56.59 31.41
C GLY A 450 26.62 57.52 31.05
N GLU A 451 26.83 58.84 30.98
CA GLU A 451 25.84 59.83 30.58
C GLU A 451 26.20 60.50 29.24
N PHE A 452 25.19 61.03 28.55
CA PHE A 452 25.32 61.73 27.27
C PHE A 452 24.76 63.15 27.39
N CYS A 453 25.41 64.12 26.75
CA CYS A 453 24.93 65.49 26.69
C CYS A 453 23.76 65.58 25.70
N ILE A 454 22.56 65.87 26.21
CA ILE A 454 21.32 66.02 25.45
C ILE A 454 20.65 67.31 25.91
N ASN A 455 20.41 68.24 24.97
CA ASN A 455 19.82 69.57 25.26
C ASN A 455 20.58 70.36 26.35
N ASN A 456 21.92 70.25 26.35
CA ASN A 456 22.85 70.91 27.29
C ASN A 456 22.77 70.45 28.76
N VAL A 457 22.20 69.27 29.01
CA VAL A 457 22.18 68.58 30.31
C VAL A 457 22.69 67.14 30.11
N CYS A 458 23.47 66.64 31.06
CA CYS A 458 23.90 65.24 31.06
C CYS A 458 22.73 64.33 31.45
N ASN A 459 22.39 63.38 30.57
CA ASN A 459 21.33 62.41 30.78
C ASN A 459 21.89 60.99 30.61
N PRO A 460 21.55 60.04 31.49
CA PRO A 460 21.86 58.63 31.26
C PRO A 460 21.11 58.09 30.02
N PRO A 461 21.59 57.01 29.37
CA PRO A 461 20.86 56.32 28.32
C PRO A 461 19.47 55.86 28.82
N ALA A 462 18.48 55.86 27.93
CA ALA A 462 17.10 55.51 28.27
C ALA A 462 16.98 54.06 28.79
N CYS A 463 17.85 53.17 28.33
CA CYS A 463 18.03 51.84 28.88
C CYS A 463 19.45 51.30 28.62
N SER A 464 19.93 50.43 29.51
CA SER A 464 21.21 49.72 29.41
C SER A 464 21.06 48.20 29.35
N GLN A 465 19.88 47.70 29.73
CA GLN A 465 19.49 46.29 29.80
C GLN A 465 17.95 46.21 29.76
N ASN A 466 17.37 45.06 29.39
CA ASN A 466 15.92 44.91 29.24
C ASN A 466 15.12 45.23 30.51
N SER A 467 15.67 44.92 31.70
CA SER A 467 15.04 45.23 32.99
C SER A 467 14.85 46.71 33.28
N ASP A 468 15.56 47.59 32.56
CA ASP A 468 15.37 49.05 32.67
C ASP A 468 14.10 49.51 31.93
N CYS A 469 13.59 48.69 31.00
CA CYS A 469 12.39 48.95 30.21
C CYS A 469 11.10 48.40 30.84
N GLY A 470 11.22 47.37 31.68
CA GLY A 470 10.10 46.70 32.33
C GLY A 470 10.51 45.31 32.83
N THR A 471 9.60 44.63 33.52
CA THR A 471 9.72 43.20 33.83
C THR A 471 8.80 42.42 32.93
N ASP A 472 9.32 41.38 32.29
CA ASP A 472 8.53 40.47 31.46
C ASP A 472 7.39 39.86 32.30
N GLU A 473 6.16 40.10 31.89
CA GLU A 473 4.95 39.77 32.65
C GLU A 473 3.77 39.44 31.72
N CYS A 474 2.80 38.70 32.23
CA CYS A 474 1.52 38.54 31.56
C CYS A 474 0.76 39.87 31.55
N ASN A 475 0.33 40.32 30.37
CA ASN A 475 -0.61 41.43 30.27
C ASN A 475 -1.98 41.00 30.82
N GLY A 476 -2.68 41.92 31.47
CA GLY A 476 -3.89 41.61 32.24
C GLY A 476 -5.11 41.16 31.41
N ASP A 477 -6.10 40.64 32.13
CA ASP A 477 -7.41 40.14 31.65
C ASP A 477 -8.01 40.90 30.44
N PRO A 478 -8.69 40.19 29.51
CA PRO A 478 -9.12 38.80 29.63
C PRO A 478 -8.19 37.79 28.95
N ASP A 479 -8.06 36.62 29.58
CA ASP A 479 -7.65 35.39 28.89
C ASP A 479 -8.55 35.16 27.65
N TYR A 480 -8.02 34.52 26.61
CA TYR A 480 -8.75 34.24 25.36
C TYR A 480 -8.52 32.84 24.83
N CYS A 481 -9.38 32.42 23.91
CA CYS A 481 -9.41 31.06 23.39
C CYS A 481 -8.86 31.00 21.97
N ILE A 482 -7.93 30.08 21.72
CA ILE A 482 -7.65 29.56 20.38
C ILE A 482 -7.96 28.06 20.44
N GLU A 483 -8.95 27.62 19.65
CA GLU A 483 -9.47 26.26 19.67
C GLU A 483 -9.86 25.75 21.09
N LYS A 484 -9.17 24.73 21.61
CA LYS A 484 -9.38 24.14 22.96
C LYS A 484 -8.38 24.65 24.00
N GLN A 485 -7.72 25.77 23.74
CA GLN A 485 -6.61 26.25 24.54
C GLN A 485 -6.85 27.69 25.02
N ILE A 486 -6.55 27.94 26.29
CA ILE A 486 -6.61 29.24 26.94
C ILE A 486 -5.23 29.89 26.79
N PHE A 487 -5.20 31.10 26.23
CA PHE A 487 -4.02 31.92 26.07
C PHE A 487 -4.15 33.23 26.85
N GLN A 488 -3.02 33.72 27.31
CA GLN A 488 -2.86 35.06 27.88
C GLN A 488 -1.71 35.75 27.13
N ASP A 489 -1.85 37.04 26.83
CA ASP A 489 -0.76 37.76 26.16
C ASP A 489 0.40 38.00 27.13
N PHE A 490 1.61 37.63 26.73
CA PHE A 490 2.81 37.85 27.50
C PHE A 490 3.65 38.97 26.88
N ILE A 491 4.07 39.94 27.71
CA ILE A 491 4.90 41.07 27.29
C ILE A 491 6.37 40.73 27.53
N ILE A 492 7.19 40.81 26.46
CA ILE A 492 8.65 40.94 26.61
C ILE A 492 9.05 42.39 26.44
N TYR A 493 9.82 42.93 27.38
CA TYR A 493 10.46 44.23 27.27
C TYR A 493 11.86 44.10 26.68
N THR A 494 12.18 44.89 25.65
CA THR A 494 13.49 44.89 24.99
C THR A 494 14.10 46.28 25.00
N CYS A 495 15.34 46.36 25.47
CA CYS A 495 16.16 47.55 25.34
C CYS A 495 16.91 47.52 24.00
N ASN A 496 16.53 48.39 23.07
CA ASN A 496 17.23 48.55 21.80
C ASN A 496 18.40 49.51 21.97
N ASN A 497 19.53 49.21 21.33
CA ASN A 497 20.81 49.95 21.45
C ASN A 497 21.27 50.17 22.92
N PRO A 498 21.36 49.12 23.75
CA PRO A 498 21.62 49.24 25.19
C PRO A 498 22.88 50.04 25.50
N GLY A 499 22.74 51.04 26.39
CA GLY A 499 23.83 51.89 26.85
C GLY A 499 24.30 52.95 25.85
N GLN A 500 23.59 53.13 24.72
CA GLN A 500 23.94 54.12 23.69
C GLN A 500 23.01 55.34 23.75
N LYS A 501 23.43 56.44 23.11
CA LYS A 501 22.69 57.72 23.05
C LYS A 501 21.33 57.62 22.35
N ASN A 502 21.14 56.61 21.50
CA ASN A 502 19.89 56.26 20.81
C ASN A 502 19.23 54.99 21.38
N SER A 503 19.46 54.71 22.67
CA SER A 503 18.74 53.64 23.38
C SER A 503 17.25 53.94 23.47
N TYR A 504 16.41 52.93 23.27
CA TYR A 504 14.97 53.05 23.49
C TYR A 504 14.33 51.70 23.84
N CYS A 505 13.27 51.74 24.63
CA CYS A 505 12.51 50.57 25.01
C CYS A 505 11.44 50.25 23.97
N SER A 506 11.36 48.98 23.55
CA SER A 506 10.21 48.41 22.85
C SER A 506 9.62 47.27 23.66
N ASN A 507 8.40 46.88 23.32
CA ASN A 507 7.80 45.65 23.83
C ASN A 507 7.19 44.83 22.69
N GLN A 508 7.01 43.53 22.93
CA GLN A 508 6.31 42.64 22.03
C GLN A 508 5.32 41.79 22.85
N LEU A 509 4.11 41.63 22.31
CA LEU A 509 3.08 40.72 22.84
C LEU A 509 3.18 39.40 22.07
N PHE A 510 3.09 38.27 22.78
CA PHE A 510 2.87 36.97 22.14
C PHE A 510 1.89 36.12 22.97
N PRO A 511 1.11 35.22 22.31
CA PRO A 511 0.20 34.32 23.00
C PRO A 511 0.98 33.29 23.84
N PHE A 512 0.82 33.33 25.15
CA PHE A 512 1.34 32.33 26.07
C PHE A 512 0.24 31.35 26.46
N LEU A 513 0.50 30.04 26.28
CA LEU A 513 -0.46 28.97 26.58
C LEU A 513 -0.59 28.78 28.10
N MET A 514 -1.77 29.07 28.65
CA MET A 514 -2.06 28.93 30.07
C MET A 514 -2.57 27.53 30.42
N GLU A 515 -3.59 27.05 29.69
CA GLU A 515 -4.21 25.74 29.92
C GLU A 515 -4.76 25.15 28.61
N THR A 516 -4.82 23.83 28.52
CA THR A 516 -5.57 23.12 27.47
C THR A 516 -6.80 22.47 28.09
N CYS A 517 -7.99 22.77 27.56
CA CYS A 517 -9.24 22.25 28.11
C CYS A 517 -9.33 20.72 28.03
N PRO A 518 -10.08 20.08 28.95
CA PRO A 518 -10.21 18.62 28.99
C PRO A 518 -10.66 18.00 27.67
N ASN A 519 -10.33 16.72 27.48
CA ASN A 519 -10.85 15.94 26.37
C ASN A 519 -12.33 15.58 26.60
N ASN A 520 -13.09 15.52 25.51
CA ASN A 520 -14.49 15.10 25.54
C ASN A 520 -14.60 13.66 26.03
N TYR A 521 -15.55 13.38 26.91
CA TYR A 521 -15.82 12.02 27.39
C TYR A 521 -17.32 11.78 27.56
N TYR A 522 -17.70 10.50 27.60
CA TYR A 522 -19.06 10.09 27.95
C TYR A 522 -19.12 9.66 29.42
N SER A 523 -20.18 10.07 30.11
CA SER A 523 -20.50 9.57 31.44
C SER A 523 -20.67 8.04 31.45
N ASP A 524 -20.70 7.47 32.66
CA ASP A 524 -21.26 6.14 32.86
C ASP A 524 -22.68 6.09 32.30
N ALA A 525 -23.02 4.95 31.69
CA ALA A 525 -24.34 4.74 31.11
C ALA A 525 -25.40 4.74 32.21
N TYR A 526 -26.59 5.26 31.91
CA TYR A 526 -27.72 5.27 32.83
C TYR A 526 -29.06 4.97 32.16
N CYS A 527 -30.00 4.48 32.97
CA CYS A 527 -31.34 4.11 32.53
C CYS A 527 -32.31 5.29 32.64
N GLU A 528 -32.87 5.76 31.51
CA GLU A 528 -33.93 6.76 31.45
C GLU A 528 -34.97 6.38 30.40
N ASN A 529 -36.25 6.64 30.63
CA ASN A 529 -37.34 6.41 29.66
C ASN A 529 -37.29 5.02 28.99
N ASN A 530 -37.01 3.97 29.77
CA ASN A 530 -36.85 2.58 29.33
C ASN A 530 -35.69 2.30 28.34
N ASN A 531 -34.75 3.22 28.16
CA ASN A 531 -33.57 3.05 27.29
C ASN A 531 -32.29 3.42 28.05
N ILE A 532 -31.12 3.04 27.50
CA ILE A 532 -29.82 3.46 28.03
C ILE A 532 -29.38 4.75 27.33
N TYR A 533 -29.05 5.74 28.14
CA TYR A 533 -28.46 7.01 27.73
C TYR A 533 -27.03 7.13 28.27
N LYS A 534 -26.26 8.03 27.67
CA LYS A 534 -25.01 8.56 28.22
C LYS A 534 -25.04 10.07 28.08
N ASP A 535 -24.41 10.77 29.00
CA ASP A 535 -24.16 12.20 28.86
C ASP A 535 -22.79 12.39 28.18
N LEU A 536 -22.78 13.04 27.03
CA LEU A 536 -21.57 13.52 26.38
C LEU A 536 -21.17 14.84 27.04
N HIS A 537 -20.04 14.82 27.76
CA HIS A 537 -19.39 16.01 28.30
C HIS A 537 -18.48 16.57 27.20
N ASN A 538 -18.96 17.58 26.48
CA ASN A 538 -18.23 18.27 25.42
C ASN A 538 -17.51 19.49 26.01
N PHE A 539 -16.18 19.45 26.05
CA PHE A 539 -15.37 20.54 26.59
C PHE A 539 -14.91 21.46 25.46
N GLY A 540 -15.20 22.76 25.59
CA GLY A 540 -14.73 23.80 24.69
C GLY A 540 -14.08 24.94 25.45
N CYS A 541 -13.49 25.89 24.73
CA CYS A 541 -13.01 27.16 25.30
C CYS A 541 -13.93 28.28 24.81
N ALA A 542 -14.42 29.12 25.72
CA ALA A 542 -15.12 30.35 25.41
C ALA A 542 -14.72 31.44 26.41
N THR A 543 -14.53 32.68 25.93
CA THR A 543 -14.23 33.86 26.77
C THR A 543 -13.13 33.63 27.82
N GLY A 544 -12.01 33.00 27.43
CA GLY A 544 -10.86 32.77 28.32
C GLY A 544 -11.05 31.67 29.37
N SER A 545 -12.05 30.80 29.20
CA SER A 545 -12.31 29.72 30.17
C SER A 545 -12.80 28.46 29.49
N CYS A 546 -12.43 27.32 30.06
CA CYS A 546 -13.00 26.04 29.66
C CYS A 546 -14.45 25.96 30.12
N PHE A 547 -15.35 25.64 29.19
CA PHE A 547 -16.75 25.33 29.48
C PHE A 547 -17.04 23.87 29.16
N GLU A 548 -18.06 23.34 29.80
CA GLU A 548 -18.58 22.00 29.61
C GLU A 548 -20.03 22.11 29.11
N GLU A 549 -20.29 21.60 27.92
CA GLU A 549 -21.64 21.41 27.40
C GLU A 549 -22.02 19.93 27.55
N VAL A 550 -23.00 19.65 28.41
CA VAL A 550 -23.50 18.29 28.66
C VAL A 550 -24.70 18.02 27.78
N SER A 551 -24.58 17.07 26.86
CA SER A 551 -25.66 16.65 25.97
C SER A 551 -26.01 15.18 26.19
N LYS A 552 -27.30 14.88 26.34
CA LYS A 552 -27.80 13.51 26.56
C LYS A 552 -27.96 12.79 25.22
N GLU A 553 -27.23 11.70 25.05
CA GLU A 553 -27.29 10.86 23.85
C GLU A 553 -27.92 9.49 24.13
N LEU A 554 -28.77 9.02 23.21
CA LEU A 554 -29.39 7.70 23.27
C LEU A 554 -28.36 6.64 22.86
N PHE A 555 -27.82 5.92 23.85
CA PHE A 555 -26.78 4.91 23.63
C PHE A 555 -27.34 3.55 23.19
N GLN A 556 -28.46 3.10 23.79
CA GLN A 556 -29.09 1.83 23.42
C GLN A 556 -30.60 1.84 23.71
N THR A 557 -31.42 1.44 22.74
CA THR A 557 -32.85 1.19 22.97
C THR A 557 -33.10 -0.16 23.61
N CYS A 558 -33.91 -0.25 24.67
CA CYS A 558 -34.22 -1.51 25.36
C CYS A 558 -35.69 -1.94 25.17
N THR A 559 -35.90 -3.04 24.46
CA THR A 559 -37.25 -3.58 24.16
C THR A 559 -38.06 -3.93 25.42
N ASN A 560 -37.40 -4.32 26.52
CA ASN A 560 -38.04 -4.70 27.80
C ASN A 560 -37.76 -3.68 28.92
N GLY A 561 -37.43 -2.44 28.56
CA GLY A 561 -36.94 -1.44 29.51
C GLY A 561 -35.51 -1.68 29.98
N CYS A 562 -35.01 -0.76 30.79
CA CYS A 562 -33.67 -0.82 31.38
C CYS A 562 -33.75 -1.04 32.90
N ASN A 563 -32.66 -1.58 33.46
CA ASN A 563 -32.49 -1.82 34.88
C ASN A 563 -31.72 -0.64 35.49
N SER A 564 -32.38 0.17 36.32
CA SER A 564 -31.77 1.34 36.97
C SER A 564 -30.69 1.01 38.02
N ASN A 565 -30.50 -0.26 38.41
CA ASN A 565 -29.45 -0.66 39.34
C ASN A 565 -28.17 -1.13 38.63
N THR A 566 -28.28 -1.64 37.40
CA THR A 566 -27.14 -2.15 36.61
C THR A 566 -26.85 -1.31 35.37
N ASN A 567 -27.72 -0.34 35.04
CA ASN A 567 -27.66 0.50 33.85
C ASN A 567 -27.48 -0.28 32.54
N THR A 568 -28.12 -1.44 32.48
CA THR A 568 -28.21 -2.32 31.30
C THR A 568 -29.67 -2.50 30.90
N CYS A 569 -29.93 -2.86 29.64
CA CYS A 569 -31.26 -3.31 29.25
C CYS A 569 -31.69 -4.52 30.11
N ASN A 570 -32.95 -4.56 30.54
CA ASN A 570 -33.52 -5.74 31.19
C ASN A 570 -33.40 -6.92 30.22
N SER A 571 -32.74 -7.99 30.65
CA SER A 571 -32.48 -9.14 29.78
C SER A 571 -33.81 -9.72 29.27
N GLN A 572 -33.94 -9.72 27.95
CA GLN A 572 -34.89 -10.56 27.24
C GLN A 572 -34.63 -12.03 27.61
N ALA A 573 -35.66 -12.89 27.45
CA ALA A 573 -35.74 -14.25 27.98
C ALA A 573 -34.39 -15.01 28.03
N THR A 574 -34.10 -15.60 29.19
CA THR A 574 -32.97 -16.53 29.34
C THR A 574 -33.22 -17.78 28.52
N ASP A 575 -32.55 -17.91 27.37
CA ASP A 575 -32.46 -19.19 26.69
C ASP A 575 -31.44 -20.08 27.41
N SER A 576 -31.85 -21.29 27.76
CA SER A 576 -30.99 -22.34 28.29
C SER A 576 -31.04 -23.61 27.42
N THR A 577 -31.66 -23.52 26.26
CA THR A 577 -31.68 -24.56 25.24
C THR A 577 -30.50 -24.34 24.30
N ALA A 578 -30.02 -25.40 23.67
CA ALA A 578 -28.86 -25.34 22.79
C ALA A 578 -29.32 -25.49 21.33
N PRO A 579 -28.71 -24.74 20.38
CA PRO A 579 -29.11 -24.76 18.98
C PRO A 579 -29.26 -26.16 18.38
N LEU A 580 -30.41 -26.43 17.77
CA LEU A 580 -30.65 -27.67 17.04
C LEU A 580 -30.14 -27.53 15.60
N ILE A 581 -29.03 -28.20 15.28
CA ILE A 581 -28.45 -28.25 13.94
C ILE A 581 -28.94 -29.48 13.19
N THR A 582 -29.49 -29.29 11.98
CA THR A 582 -29.85 -30.37 11.05
C THR A 582 -29.00 -30.27 9.79
N LEU A 583 -28.15 -31.28 9.56
CA LEU A 583 -27.26 -31.32 8.40
C LEU A 583 -28.02 -31.74 7.12
N ILE A 584 -27.78 -31.04 6.02
CA ILE A 584 -28.42 -31.31 4.72
C ILE A 584 -27.42 -32.02 3.81
N THR A 585 -26.37 -31.31 3.36
CA THR A 585 -25.30 -31.88 2.51
C THR A 585 -23.91 -31.57 3.05
N PRO A 586 -22.89 -32.41 2.79
CA PRO A 586 -22.98 -33.75 2.20
C PRO A 586 -23.80 -34.75 3.01
N LEU A 587 -24.27 -35.84 2.39
CA LEU A 587 -24.88 -36.95 3.11
C LEU A 587 -23.79 -37.79 3.79
N ASN A 588 -24.15 -38.57 4.82
CA ASN A 588 -23.20 -39.44 5.50
C ASN A 588 -22.62 -40.50 4.54
N ASN A 589 -21.29 -40.64 4.49
CA ASN A 589 -20.53 -41.47 3.55
C ASN A 589 -20.62 -41.04 2.07
N THR A 590 -20.88 -39.76 1.78
CA THR A 590 -20.78 -39.24 0.40
C THR A 590 -19.31 -39.26 -0.06
N SER A 591 -19.07 -39.58 -1.34
CA SER A 591 -17.78 -39.32 -2.00
C SER A 591 -17.85 -38.03 -2.81
N VAL A 592 -16.89 -37.12 -2.64
CA VAL A 592 -16.83 -35.81 -3.31
C VAL A 592 -15.41 -35.57 -3.82
N TYR A 593 -15.26 -34.90 -4.96
CA TYR A 593 -13.96 -34.55 -5.51
C TYR A 593 -13.21 -33.54 -4.63
N GLN A 594 -11.88 -33.63 -4.63
CA GLN A 594 -10.93 -32.70 -4.02
C GLN A 594 -11.18 -31.26 -4.50
N GLY A 595 -11.10 -30.30 -3.58
CA GLY A 595 -11.54 -28.92 -3.82
C GLY A 595 -12.59 -28.44 -2.83
N ILE A 596 -13.32 -27.39 -3.20
CA ILE A 596 -14.29 -26.71 -2.33
C ILE A 596 -15.57 -27.55 -2.18
N VAL A 597 -15.83 -28.02 -0.96
CA VAL A 597 -17.06 -28.70 -0.57
C VAL A 597 -17.94 -27.77 0.26
N ASN A 598 -19.21 -27.66 -0.12
CA ASN A 598 -20.21 -26.84 0.55
C ASN A 598 -21.01 -27.68 1.56
N PHE A 599 -20.94 -27.30 2.83
CA PHE A 599 -21.66 -27.90 3.94
C PHE A 599 -22.93 -27.11 4.20
N LEU A 600 -24.07 -27.68 3.80
CA LEU A 600 -25.38 -27.05 3.94
C LEU A 600 -26.09 -27.59 5.18
N PHE A 601 -26.63 -26.69 5.99
CA PHE A 601 -27.33 -27.02 7.23
C PHE A 601 -28.42 -26.00 7.55
N ASN A 602 -29.46 -26.47 8.24
CA ASN A 602 -30.42 -25.61 8.92
C ASN A 602 -30.10 -25.61 10.41
N VAL A 603 -30.34 -24.49 11.08
CA VAL A 603 -30.25 -24.36 12.54
C VAL A 603 -31.51 -23.68 13.05
N SER A 604 -32.05 -24.21 14.15
CA SER A 604 -33.23 -23.68 14.84
C SER A 604 -32.96 -23.59 16.32
N ASP A 605 -33.32 -22.47 16.92
CA ASP A 605 -33.15 -22.16 18.33
C ASP A 605 -34.17 -21.07 18.74
N GLU A 606 -34.53 -20.96 20.02
CA GLU A 606 -35.43 -19.90 20.47
C GLU A 606 -34.71 -18.54 20.35
N SER A 607 -33.45 -18.47 20.81
CA SER A 607 -32.55 -17.32 20.69
C SER A 607 -31.81 -17.22 19.35
N ASN A 608 -31.13 -16.10 19.08
CA ASN A 608 -30.37 -15.92 17.85
C ASN A 608 -29.03 -16.67 17.87
N ILE A 609 -28.60 -17.13 16.70
CA ILE A 609 -27.33 -17.85 16.56
C ILE A 609 -26.19 -16.84 16.45
N SER A 610 -25.25 -16.87 17.41
CA SER A 610 -24.06 -16.01 17.45
C SER A 610 -23.00 -16.48 16.45
N LYS A 611 -22.76 -17.79 16.36
CA LYS A 611 -21.83 -18.39 15.39
C LYS A 611 -22.10 -19.86 15.11
N CYS A 612 -21.60 -20.36 13.98
CA CYS A 612 -21.44 -21.79 13.72
C CYS A 612 -20.03 -22.10 13.19
N ASP A 613 -19.43 -23.14 13.76
CA ASP A 613 -18.09 -23.64 13.47
C ASP A 613 -18.17 -25.01 12.76
N LEU A 614 -17.55 -25.12 11.58
CA LEU A 614 -17.34 -26.38 10.88
C LEU A 614 -16.10 -27.09 11.44
N ILE A 615 -16.32 -28.27 12.01
CA ILE A 615 -15.28 -29.10 12.61
C ILE A 615 -15.04 -30.29 11.69
N ILE A 616 -13.81 -30.47 11.23
CA ILE A 616 -13.37 -31.60 10.41
C ILE A 616 -12.25 -32.35 11.13
N LYS A 617 -12.29 -33.68 11.06
CA LYS A 617 -11.34 -34.58 11.67
C LYS A 617 -10.77 -35.53 10.62
N HIS A 618 -9.44 -35.59 10.56
CA HIS A 618 -8.67 -36.45 9.67
C HIS A 618 -7.56 -37.14 10.46
N ASN A 619 -7.39 -38.47 10.29
CA ASN A 619 -6.35 -39.27 10.95
C ASN A 619 -6.19 -39.02 12.47
N ASN A 620 -7.31 -38.89 13.18
CA ASN A 620 -7.41 -38.57 14.62
C ASN A 620 -7.06 -37.13 15.06
N SER A 621 -6.63 -36.25 14.17
CA SER A 621 -6.54 -34.82 14.43
C SER A 621 -7.87 -34.13 14.09
N GLU A 622 -8.42 -33.38 15.04
CA GLU A 622 -9.65 -32.59 14.87
C GLU A 622 -9.30 -31.11 14.79
N MET A 623 -9.84 -30.41 13.79
CA MET A 623 -9.54 -29.00 13.53
C MET A 623 -10.84 -28.23 13.23
N VAL A 624 -10.91 -27.00 13.74
CA VAL A 624 -11.94 -26.03 13.33
C VAL A 624 -11.49 -25.41 12.01
N MET A 625 -12.24 -25.63 10.93
CA MET A 625 -11.79 -25.30 9.58
C MET A 625 -12.37 -24.00 9.03
N ASN A 626 -13.61 -23.68 9.41
CA ASN A 626 -14.28 -22.44 9.03
C ASN A 626 -15.39 -22.09 10.02
N SER A 627 -15.54 -20.79 10.30
CA SER A 627 -16.52 -20.23 11.22
C SER A 627 -17.34 -19.16 10.52
N SER A 628 -18.63 -19.04 10.83
CA SER A 628 -19.46 -17.91 10.40
C SER A 628 -20.32 -17.39 11.54
N THR A 629 -20.39 -16.06 11.65
CA THR A 629 -21.28 -15.30 12.53
C THR A 629 -22.54 -14.81 11.81
N THR A 630 -22.68 -15.05 10.50
CA THR A 630 -23.80 -14.57 9.66
C THR A 630 -24.81 -15.68 9.42
N ILE A 631 -25.32 -16.27 10.50
CA ILE A 631 -26.15 -17.48 10.46
C ILE A 631 -27.64 -17.15 10.42
N SER A 632 -28.35 -17.64 9.42
CA SER A 632 -29.80 -17.48 9.26
C SER A 632 -30.58 -18.65 9.88
N LYS A 633 -31.59 -18.33 10.69
CA LYS A 633 -32.59 -19.32 11.16
C LYS A 633 -33.71 -19.62 10.15
N THR A 634 -33.81 -18.84 9.06
CA THR A 634 -34.93 -18.91 8.10
C THR A 634 -34.52 -19.43 6.71
N GLN A 635 -33.22 -19.60 6.46
CA GLN A 635 -32.66 -20.08 5.20
C GLN A 635 -31.58 -21.12 5.48
N THR A 636 -31.26 -21.94 4.49
CA THR A 636 -30.15 -22.90 4.59
C THR A 636 -28.82 -22.18 4.58
N ASN A 637 -28.02 -22.42 5.61
CA ASN A 637 -26.68 -21.87 5.76
C ASN A 637 -25.69 -22.74 4.98
N THR A 638 -24.61 -22.12 4.49
CA THR A 638 -23.51 -22.80 3.81
C THR A 638 -22.18 -22.41 4.44
N LEU A 639 -21.42 -23.40 4.90
CA LEU A 639 -19.99 -23.25 5.18
C LEU A 639 -19.22 -23.99 4.08
N ALA A 640 -18.30 -23.31 3.40
CA ALA A 640 -17.44 -23.93 2.40
C ALA A 640 -16.12 -24.39 3.05
N HIS A 641 -15.52 -25.48 2.60
CA HIS A 641 -14.13 -25.81 2.94
C HIS A 641 -13.41 -26.45 1.74
N ASN A 642 -12.17 -26.01 1.49
CA ASN A 642 -11.32 -26.54 0.42
C ASN A 642 -10.54 -27.76 0.92
N PHE A 643 -10.94 -28.95 0.49
CA PHE A 643 -10.21 -30.18 0.82
C PHE A 643 -9.03 -30.37 -0.13
N GLU A 644 -7.83 -30.17 0.39
CA GLU A 644 -6.57 -30.45 -0.32
C GLU A 644 -6.12 -31.92 -0.18
N MET A 645 -6.69 -32.69 0.75
CA MET A 645 -6.30 -34.07 1.04
C MET A 645 -7.44 -35.05 0.75
N THR A 646 -7.15 -36.03 -0.11
CA THR A 646 -8.02 -37.20 -0.35
C THR A 646 -8.07 -38.13 0.87
N GLY A 647 -9.16 -38.88 1.01
CA GLY A 647 -9.35 -39.89 2.06
C GLY A 647 -10.65 -39.71 2.84
N LEU A 648 -10.77 -40.49 3.93
CA LEU A 648 -11.92 -40.39 4.84
C LEU A 648 -11.73 -39.22 5.81
N HIS A 649 -12.76 -38.39 5.91
CA HIS A 649 -12.88 -37.28 6.86
C HIS A 649 -14.18 -37.43 7.65
N GLU A 650 -14.13 -37.19 8.96
CA GLU A 650 -15.33 -37.03 9.78
C GLU A 650 -15.61 -35.54 9.94
N TRP A 651 -16.86 -35.10 9.81
CA TRP A 651 -17.25 -33.70 9.98
C TRP A 651 -18.52 -33.55 10.81
N ARG A 652 -18.67 -32.37 11.42
CA ARG A 652 -19.87 -31.92 12.15
C ARG A 652 -19.89 -30.39 12.21
N ILE A 653 -21.03 -29.83 12.60
CA ILE A 653 -21.18 -28.39 12.84
C ILE A 653 -21.58 -28.18 14.29
N THR A 654 -20.90 -27.24 14.94
CA THR A 654 -21.20 -26.79 16.31
C THR A 654 -21.64 -25.33 16.23
N CYS A 655 -22.81 -25.00 16.77
CA CYS A 655 -23.33 -23.63 16.78
C CYS A 655 -23.48 -23.13 18.21
N THR A 656 -23.15 -21.86 18.42
CA THR A 656 -23.30 -21.14 19.68
C THR A 656 -24.37 -20.07 19.50
N ASP A 657 -25.30 -19.97 20.44
CA ASP A 657 -26.31 -18.91 20.46
C ASP A 657 -25.81 -17.59 21.10
N GLU A 658 -26.69 -16.60 21.22
CA GLU A 658 -26.40 -15.32 21.87
C GLU A 658 -26.27 -15.41 23.41
N PHE A 659 -26.59 -16.56 24.02
CA PHE A 659 -26.49 -16.85 25.45
C PHE A 659 -25.35 -17.83 25.82
N ASN A 660 -24.53 -18.23 24.84
CA ASN A 660 -23.43 -19.20 24.91
C ASN A 660 -23.83 -20.68 25.11
N ASN A 661 -25.08 -21.06 24.85
CA ASN A 661 -25.44 -22.49 24.74
C ASN A 661 -24.87 -23.07 23.44
N ASN A 662 -24.27 -24.26 23.52
CA ASN A 662 -23.56 -24.89 22.40
C ASN A 662 -24.27 -26.13 21.88
N GLY A 663 -24.90 -26.00 20.72
CA GLY A 663 -25.46 -27.11 19.96
C GLY A 663 -24.40 -27.80 19.10
N THR A 664 -24.51 -29.12 18.89
CA THR A 664 -23.63 -29.85 17.95
C THR A 664 -24.43 -30.90 17.17
N SER A 665 -24.24 -30.94 15.85
CA SER A 665 -24.92 -31.86 14.94
C SER A 665 -24.50 -33.32 15.14
N GLU A 666 -25.16 -34.24 14.42
CA GLU A 666 -24.58 -35.57 14.23
C GLU A 666 -23.24 -35.50 13.50
N LYS A 667 -22.39 -36.52 13.68
CA LYS A 667 -21.15 -36.69 12.92
C LYS A 667 -21.45 -37.40 11.60
N ARG A 668 -20.91 -36.89 10.50
CA ARG A 668 -21.00 -37.51 9.17
C ARG A 668 -19.61 -37.79 8.62
N ALA A 669 -19.46 -38.92 7.94
CA ALA A 669 -18.30 -39.25 7.14
C ALA A 669 -18.41 -38.62 5.75
N LEU A 670 -17.27 -38.21 5.21
CA LEU A 670 -17.08 -37.66 3.86
C LEU A 670 -15.81 -38.30 3.28
N VAL A 671 -15.90 -38.84 2.06
CA VAL A 671 -14.74 -39.40 1.36
C VAL A 671 -14.31 -38.41 0.28
N ILE A 672 -13.14 -37.82 0.42
CA ILE A 672 -12.57 -36.97 -0.63
C ILE A 672 -11.79 -37.84 -1.60
N ILE A 673 -12.17 -37.79 -2.88
CA ILE A 673 -11.51 -38.50 -3.98
C ILE A 673 -10.80 -37.49 -4.89
N GLU A 674 -9.72 -37.88 -5.55
CA GLU A 674 -8.93 -36.96 -6.37
C GLU A 674 -9.78 -36.37 -7.50
N ASN A 675 -9.68 -35.05 -7.70
CA ASN A 675 -10.43 -34.35 -8.74
C ASN A 675 -9.78 -34.60 -10.11
N PRO A 676 -10.47 -35.20 -11.10
CA PRO A 676 -9.92 -35.29 -12.44
C PRO A 676 -9.76 -33.87 -13.02
N GLN A 677 -8.51 -33.51 -13.31
CA GLN A 677 -8.13 -32.19 -13.83
C GLN A 677 -9.00 -31.78 -15.04
N PRO A 678 -9.49 -30.53 -15.11
CA PRO A 678 -10.31 -30.08 -16.22
C PRO A 678 -9.45 -29.85 -17.47
N VAL A 679 -9.43 -30.85 -18.36
CA VAL A 679 -8.87 -30.71 -19.72
C VAL A 679 -9.82 -29.84 -20.54
N CYS A 680 -9.35 -28.68 -21.02
CA CYS A 680 -10.13 -27.89 -21.98
C CYS A 680 -10.14 -28.60 -23.34
N GLN A 681 -11.21 -28.46 -24.13
CA GLN A 681 -11.28 -29.04 -25.48
C GLN A 681 -11.34 -27.97 -26.57
N THR A 682 -11.74 -26.75 -26.22
CA THR A 682 -11.84 -25.58 -27.10
C THR A 682 -11.50 -24.29 -26.35
N ASP A 683 -11.11 -23.24 -27.08
CA ASP A 683 -10.83 -21.90 -26.49
C ASP A 683 -12.02 -21.36 -25.64
N ASN A 684 -13.26 -21.73 -25.98
CA ASN A 684 -14.47 -21.30 -25.26
C ASN A 684 -14.56 -21.86 -23.83
N ASP A 685 -13.89 -22.98 -23.55
CA ASP A 685 -13.90 -23.60 -22.22
C ASP A 685 -13.04 -22.80 -21.21
N CYS A 686 -12.20 -21.90 -21.72
CA CYS A 686 -11.25 -21.10 -20.94
C CYS A 686 -11.78 -19.73 -20.51
N GLY A 687 -13.06 -19.44 -20.77
CA GLY A 687 -13.72 -18.18 -20.40
C GLY A 687 -13.68 -17.12 -21.49
N ASN A 688 -14.24 -15.94 -21.19
CA ASN A 688 -14.37 -14.85 -22.17
C ASN A 688 -13.12 -13.96 -22.21
N ALA A 689 -12.79 -13.43 -23.38
CA ALA A 689 -11.77 -12.41 -23.53
C ALA A 689 -12.14 -11.13 -22.77
N SER A 690 -11.17 -10.56 -22.05
CA SER A 690 -11.30 -9.29 -21.33
C SER A 690 -10.41 -8.23 -21.96
N SER A 691 -10.80 -6.95 -21.87
CA SER A 691 -9.97 -5.84 -22.32
C SER A 691 -10.00 -4.69 -21.32
N GLU A 692 -8.84 -4.19 -20.95
CA GLU A 692 -8.65 -3.03 -20.07
C GLU A 692 -7.81 -1.96 -20.77
N LEU A 693 -8.00 -0.70 -20.42
CA LEU A 693 -7.14 0.40 -20.86
C LEU A 693 -6.04 0.60 -19.82
N ILE A 694 -4.78 0.62 -20.27
CA ILE A 694 -3.60 0.81 -19.42
C ILE A 694 -2.70 1.92 -19.99
N CYS A 695 -1.89 2.51 -19.12
CA CYS A 695 -0.80 3.38 -19.56
C CYS A 695 0.45 2.54 -19.88
N LYS A 696 0.94 2.60 -21.12
CA LYS A 696 2.17 1.92 -21.55
C LYS A 696 2.99 2.87 -22.42
N ASN A 697 4.27 3.05 -22.10
CA ASN A 697 5.17 3.99 -22.80
C ASN A 697 4.59 5.42 -22.92
N ASN A 698 3.98 5.92 -21.85
CA ASN A 698 3.23 7.18 -21.77
C ASN A 698 1.97 7.30 -22.64
N ASN A 699 1.58 6.26 -23.37
CA ASN A 699 0.40 6.24 -24.23
C ASN A 699 -0.74 5.39 -23.65
N LEU A 700 -1.98 5.69 -24.06
CA LEU A 700 -3.15 4.90 -23.72
C LEU A 700 -3.20 3.65 -24.61
N THR A 701 -3.16 2.48 -24.00
CA THR A 701 -3.04 1.19 -24.69
C THR A 701 -4.14 0.25 -24.21
N ARG A 702 -4.92 -0.33 -25.11
CA ARG A 702 -5.81 -1.45 -24.78
C ARG A 702 -4.98 -2.71 -24.61
N LYS A 703 -5.03 -3.31 -23.42
CA LYS A 703 -4.53 -4.65 -23.14
C LYS A 703 -5.71 -5.60 -23.23
N THR A 704 -5.70 -6.49 -24.21
CA THR A 704 -6.73 -7.52 -24.39
C THR A 704 -6.15 -8.87 -24.00
N THR A 705 -6.78 -9.53 -23.02
CA THR A 705 -6.42 -10.87 -22.54
C THR A 705 -7.44 -11.86 -23.11
N THR A 706 -6.99 -12.70 -24.03
CA THR A 706 -7.82 -13.77 -24.62
C THR A 706 -7.35 -15.11 -24.05
N PRO A 707 -8.11 -15.75 -23.15
CA PRO A 707 -7.80 -17.10 -22.72
C PRO A 707 -7.98 -18.06 -23.89
N LYS A 708 -7.08 -19.05 -24.01
CA LYS A 708 -7.07 -20.05 -25.07
C LYS A 708 -6.72 -21.43 -24.55
N CYS A 709 -7.26 -22.44 -25.20
CA CYS A 709 -6.99 -23.83 -24.90
C CYS A 709 -5.73 -24.27 -25.66
N VAL A 710 -4.60 -24.35 -24.96
CA VAL A 710 -3.28 -24.63 -25.53
C VAL A 710 -2.78 -25.98 -25.04
N LEU A 711 -2.23 -26.79 -25.94
CA LEU A 711 -1.57 -28.04 -25.58
C LEU A 711 -0.30 -27.73 -24.78
N ASN A 712 -0.28 -28.06 -23.50
CA ASN A 712 0.91 -28.00 -22.67
C ASN A 712 1.82 -29.19 -23.02
N ILE A 713 2.91 -28.87 -23.72
CA ILE A 713 3.91 -29.82 -24.23
C ILE A 713 4.73 -30.53 -23.14
N LEU A 714 4.56 -30.19 -21.85
CA LEU A 714 5.23 -30.86 -20.74
C LEU A 714 4.42 -32.00 -20.10
N ASN A 715 3.08 -31.96 -20.20
CA ASN A 715 2.19 -32.98 -19.61
C ASN A 715 1.18 -33.57 -20.62
N SER A 716 1.23 -33.13 -21.89
CA SER A 716 0.32 -33.56 -22.97
C SER A 716 -1.16 -33.26 -22.72
N ALA A 717 -1.48 -32.38 -21.76
CA ALA A 717 -2.84 -31.92 -21.48
C ALA A 717 -3.15 -30.61 -22.20
N TYR A 718 -4.42 -30.40 -22.53
CA TYR A 718 -4.91 -29.10 -23.01
C TYR A 718 -5.30 -28.23 -21.82
N GLU A 719 -4.65 -27.09 -21.69
CA GLU A 719 -4.76 -26.16 -20.56
C GLU A 719 -5.09 -24.75 -21.02
N CYS A 720 -5.78 -24.00 -20.16
CA CYS A 720 -6.17 -22.63 -20.44
C CYS A 720 -5.02 -21.64 -20.20
N GLN A 721 -4.49 -21.04 -21.27
CA GLN A 721 -3.42 -20.04 -21.24
C GLN A 721 -3.90 -18.67 -21.75
N ASN A 722 -3.49 -17.60 -21.08
CA ASN A 722 -3.86 -16.23 -21.44
C ASN A 722 -2.96 -15.66 -22.55
N GLN A 723 -3.49 -15.53 -23.77
CA GLN A 723 -2.85 -14.77 -24.84
C GLN A 723 -3.13 -13.27 -24.65
N ILE A 724 -2.09 -12.50 -24.32
CA ILE A 724 -2.19 -11.04 -24.13
C ILE A 724 -1.78 -10.32 -25.41
N THR A 725 -2.60 -9.38 -25.86
CA THR A 725 -2.29 -8.44 -26.95
C THR A 725 -2.35 -7.00 -26.45
N TYR A 726 -1.58 -6.13 -27.07
CA TYR A 726 -1.52 -4.69 -26.77
C TYR A 726 -1.80 -3.91 -28.05
N GLU A 727 -2.78 -3.04 -28.01
CA GLU A 727 -3.16 -2.16 -29.12
C GLU A 727 -3.11 -0.71 -28.65
N LEU A 728 -2.45 0.16 -29.42
CA LEU A 728 -2.34 1.58 -29.12
C LEU A 728 -3.68 2.26 -29.43
N GLU A 729 -4.31 2.85 -28.42
CA GLU A 729 -5.58 3.57 -28.58
C GLU A 729 -5.37 5.06 -28.81
N GLU A 730 -4.48 5.68 -28.02
CA GLU A 730 -4.20 7.12 -28.09
C GLU A 730 -2.75 7.41 -27.68
N GLU A 731 -2.06 8.25 -28.45
CA GLU A 731 -0.76 8.80 -28.05
C GLU A 731 -0.98 10.02 -27.15
N CYS A 732 -0.57 9.95 -25.88
CA CYS A 732 -0.83 11.03 -24.93
C CYS A 732 0.24 12.12 -25.07
N ASN A 733 -0.11 13.25 -25.68
CA ASN A 733 0.79 14.39 -25.92
C ASN A 733 1.51 14.94 -24.67
N ASN A 734 0.99 14.69 -23.46
CA ASN A 734 1.62 15.07 -22.19
C ASN A 734 1.91 13.85 -21.31
N LYS A 735 0.88 13.27 -20.70
CA LYS A 735 1.02 12.16 -19.76
C LYS A 735 -0.22 11.26 -19.76
N CYS A 736 -0.01 9.95 -19.76
CA CYS A 736 -1.06 8.99 -19.41
C CYS A 736 -1.14 8.85 -17.88
N GLU A 737 -2.34 9.00 -17.30
CA GLU A 737 -2.59 8.78 -15.87
C GLU A 737 -3.61 7.67 -15.63
N VAL A 738 -3.49 6.98 -14.50
CA VAL A 738 -4.50 6.04 -13.99
C VAL A 738 -5.16 6.66 -12.78
N LYS A 739 -6.49 6.83 -12.80
CA LYS A 739 -7.31 7.27 -11.66
C LYS A 739 -8.52 6.36 -11.54
N ASN A 740 -8.88 5.98 -10.31
CA ASN A 740 -10.00 5.07 -10.02
C ASN A 740 -9.98 3.80 -10.89
N SER A 741 -8.79 3.19 -11.07
CA SER A 741 -8.55 2.01 -11.91
C SER A 741 -8.85 2.17 -13.41
N VAL A 742 -8.95 3.40 -13.93
CA VAL A 742 -9.13 3.70 -15.35
C VAL A 742 -7.94 4.52 -15.87
N ALA A 743 -7.29 4.06 -16.93
CA ALA A 743 -6.25 4.80 -17.63
C ALA A 743 -6.85 5.82 -18.62
N ARG A 744 -6.23 7.00 -18.75
CA ARG A 744 -6.61 8.05 -19.69
C ARG A 744 -5.45 8.97 -20.05
N CYS A 745 -5.48 9.59 -21.23
CA CYS A 745 -4.59 10.70 -21.56
C CYS A 745 -5.03 11.98 -20.82
N LYS A 746 -4.07 12.71 -20.25
CA LYS A 746 -4.34 14.02 -19.63
C LYS A 746 -4.41 15.10 -20.72
N PRO A 747 -5.54 15.83 -20.88
CA PRO A 747 -5.64 16.91 -21.86
C PRO A 747 -4.68 18.06 -21.53
N SER A 748 -4.18 18.74 -22.57
CA SER A 748 -3.30 19.90 -22.46
C SER A 748 -4.12 21.18 -22.23
N SER A 749 -4.50 21.44 -20.98
CA SER A 749 -5.12 22.71 -20.58
C SER A 749 -4.22 23.46 -19.60
N SER A 750 -3.31 24.27 -20.15
CA SER A 750 -3.07 25.58 -19.54
C SER A 750 -4.35 26.39 -19.72
N HIS A 751 -5.09 26.62 -18.64
CA HIS A 751 -5.91 27.79 -18.31
C HIS A 751 -6.83 27.44 -17.14
N SER A 752 -6.76 28.25 -16.09
CA SER A 752 -7.75 28.32 -15.05
C SER A 752 -8.75 29.43 -15.38
N SER A 753 -10.03 29.13 -15.39
CA SER A 753 -11.08 30.12 -15.11
C SER A 753 -12.30 29.40 -14.56
N LYS A 754 -12.88 29.97 -13.51
CA LYS A 754 -14.22 29.60 -13.04
C LYS A 754 -15.28 30.10 -14.06
N ASP A 755 -16.51 29.66 -13.84
CA ASP A 755 -17.75 30.24 -14.40
C ASP A 755 -18.07 29.92 -15.88
N GLU A 756 -18.49 28.66 -16.13
CA GLU A 756 -19.39 28.33 -17.24
C GLU A 756 -20.62 27.57 -16.68
N LYS A 757 -21.83 28.00 -17.07
CA LYS A 757 -23.11 27.42 -16.66
C LYS A 757 -23.68 26.55 -17.78
N CYS A 758 -23.99 25.29 -17.49
CA CYS A 758 -24.59 24.37 -18.45
C CYS A 758 -26.12 24.36 -18.36
N TYR A 759 -26.79 24.10 -19.49
CA TYR A 759 -28.25 24.00 -19.57
C TYR A 759 -28.68 22.70 -20.24
N ASP A 760 -29.83 22.17 -19.84
CA ASP A 760 -30.44 20.99 -20.46
C ASP A 760 -31.16 21.33 -21.78
N GLU A 761 -31.77 20.32 -22.42
CA GLU A 761 -32.49 20.48 -23.69
C GLU A 761 -33.86 21.19 -23.57
N ASN A 762 -34.30 21.54 -22.35
CA ASN A 762 -35.45 22.40 -22.08
C ASN A 762 -35.04 23.85 -21.72
N GLY A 763 -33.76 24.08 -21.39
CA GLY A 763 -33.19 25.39 -21.05
C GLY A 763 -33.02 25.63 -19.55
N ASP A 764 -33.13 24.60 -18.70
CA ASP A 764 -32.91 24.72 -17.26
C ASP A 764 -31.43 24.54 -16.90
N GLU A 765 -30.91 25.30 -15.93
CA GLU A 765 -29.49 25.30 -15.54
C GLU A 765 -29.14 24.05 -14.71
N ILE A 766 -28.11 23.31 -15.13
CA ILE A 766 -27.67 22.04 -14.53
C ILE A 766 -26.15 21.97 -14.37
N ASP A 767 -25.70 21.09 -13.48
CA ASP A 767 -24.28 20.78 -13.31
C ASP A 767 -23.69 20.16 -14.59
N CYS A 768 -22.61 20.75 -15.09
CA CYS A 768 -21.91 20.33 -16.28
C CYS A 768 -21.35 18.89 -16.19
N GLU A 769 -21.08 18.36 -14.99
CA GLU A 769 -20.52 17.01 -14.82
C GLU A 769 -21.58 15.90 -15.01
N GLU A 770 -22.85 16.13 -14.64
CA GLU A 770 -23.95 15.18 -14.93
C GLU A 770 -24.31 15.12 -16.42
N ALA A 771 -24.25 16.24 -17.13
CA ALA A 771 -24.58 16.33 -18.56
C ALA A 771 -23.66 15.45 -19.43
N TYR A 772 -22.40 15.28 -19.03
CA TYR A 772 -21.41 14.49 -19.77
C TYR A 772 -21.61 12.97 -19.61
N ILE A 773 -22.10 12.53 -18.45
CA ILE A 773 -22.29 11.11 -18.11
C ILE A 773 -23.46 10.49 -18.90
N LYS A 774 -24.56 11.22 -19.13
CA LYS A 774 -25.72 10.70 -19.90
C LYS A 774 -25.41 10.43 -21.38
N LYS A 775 -24.45 11.14 -22.00
CA LYS A 775 -24.10 10.97 -23.42
C LYS A 775 -23.31 9.69 -23.74
N THR A 776 -22.75 9.00 -22.73
CA THR A 776 -21.85 7.86 -22.95
C THR A 776 -22.48 6.48 -22.74
N GLN A 777 -23.72 6.37 -22.25
CA GLN A 777 -24.37 5.07 -21.99
C GLN A 777 -25.26 4.51 -23.12
N THR A 778 -25.45 5.20 -24.25
CA THR A 778 -26.32 4.75 -25.36
C THR A 778 -25.57 4.26 -26.60
N ARG A 779 -24.81 3.15 -26.50
CA ARG A 779 -24.52 2.28 -27.68
C ARG A 779 -24.00 0.85 -27.39
N LYS A 780 -24.93 -0.09 -27.29
CA LYS A 780 -24.84 -1.53 -27.62
C LYS A 780 -26.28 -2.08 -27.48
N THR A 781 -27.04 -2.41 -28.52
CA THR A 781 -26.71 -3.23 -29.70
C THR A 781 -27.77 -3.09 -30.80
N THR A 782 -27.37 -3.06 -32.08
CA THR A 782 -28.00 -3.84 -33.19
C THR A 782 -27.19 -3.71 -34.48
N THR A 783 -27.31 -4.72 -35.34
CA THR A 783 -26.55 -4.93 -36.59
C THR A 783 -27.21 -4.29 -37.82
N ASN A 784 -26.43 -3.80 -38.80
CA ASN A 784 -26.52 -4.21 -40.23
C ASN A 784 -25.54 -3.48 -41.19
N TYR A 785 -24.99 -4.28 -42.12
CA TYR A 785 -24.56 -4.01 -43.51
C TYR A 785 -23.82 -2.70 -43.94
N GLU A 786 -22.55 -2.93 -44.33
CA GLU A 786 -21.89 -2.54 -45.61
C GLU A 786 -21.47 -1.08 -45.94
N PRO A 787 -20.51 -0.89 -46.88
CA PRO A 787 -19.46 0.12 -46.72
C PRO A 787 -19.42 1.24 -47.78
N LYS A 788 -18.62 2.28 -47.48
CA LYS A 788 -17.92 3.22 -48.41
C LYS A 788 -17.20 4.30 -47.57
N SER A 789 -16.18 5.05 -48.02
CA SER A 789 -15.10 4.85 -49.00
C SER A 789 -14.33 6.18 -49.13
N SER A 790 -12.98 6.17 -49.16
CA SER A 790 -12.10 7.34 -49.48
C SER A 790 -12.24 8.57 -48.53
N ALA A 791 -11.34 9.56 -48.49
CA ALA A 791 -10.14 9.88 -49.26
C ALA A 791 -9.10 10.55 -48.31
N THR A 792 -7.84 10.10 -48.22
CA THR A 792 -6.65 10.54 -49.00
C THR A 792 -6.04 11.91 -48.61
N SER A 793 -4.78 11.88 -48.13
CA SER A 793 -3.69 12.88 -48.33
C SER A 793 -3.77 14.29 -47.67
N THR A 794 -2.68 15.01 -47.39
CA THR A 794 -1.29 14.89 -47.90
C THR A 794 -0.20 15.44 -46.94
N ASN A 795 1.00 14.85 -47.06
CA ASN A 795 2.36 15.26 -46.63
C ASN A 795 2.71 16.75 -46.54
N GLN A 796 3.63 17.08 -45.60
CA GLN A 796 5.00 17.64 -45.81
C GLN A 796 5.60 17.95 -44.40
N ALA A 797 6.76 17.47 -43.92
CA ALA A 797 8.08 17.12 -44.47
C ALA A 797 9.02 18.31 -44.78
N ILE A 798 10.06 18.49 -43.94
CA ILE A 798 11.36 19.19 -44.09
C ILE A 798 12.10 18.95 -42.74
N GLU A 799 13.08 18.04 -42.68
CA GLU A 799 14.55 18.33 -42.71
C GLU A 799 15.10 19.01 -41.43
N THR A 800 16.23 18.68 -40.80
CA THR A 800 17.20 17.56 -40.69
C THR A 800 18.44 18.15 -39.98
N ASN A 801 19.11 17.36 -39.12
CA ASN A 801 20.56 17.32 -38.81
C ASN A 801 20.83 17.26 -37.29
N GLN A 802 21.23 16.11 -36.75
CA GLN A 802 22.55 15.45 -36.84
C GLN A 802 23.65 16.09 -35.98
N SER A 803 24.04 15.39 -34.93
CA SER A 803 25.45 15.24 -34.56
C SER A 803 25.75 13.79 -34.18
N THR A 804 26.58 13.16 -34.99
CA THR A 804 27.04 11.78 -34.89
C THR A 804 28.19 11.60 -33.91
N THR A 805 28.15 10.50 -33.13
CA THR A 805 29.17 9.43 -33.11
C THR A 805 30.65 9.75 -32.83
N GLN A 806 31.25 9.11 -31.82
CA GLN A 806 32.51 8.36 -32.02
C GLN A 806 32.88 7.36 -30.90
N TYR A 807 33.71 6.37 -31.29
CA TYR A 807 34.17 5.13 -30.62
C TYR A 807 33.19 3.94 -30.74
N LEU A 808 33.30 3.02 -31.72
CA LEU A 808 34.49 2.29 -32.26
C LEU A 808 35.36 1.66 -31.14
N ASN A 809 35.82 0.39 -31.20
CA ASN A 809 35.50 -0.74 -32.08
C ASN A 809 36.19 -2.02 -31.52
N ASN A 810 35.70 -3.21 -31.88
CA ASN A 810 36.45 -4.48 -32.05
C ASN A 810 37.24 -5.13 -30.89
N LEU A 811 36.92 -6.40 -30.60
CA LEU A 811 37.81 -7.61 -30.67
C LEU A 811 36.94 -8.84 -30.28
N ILE A 812 36.43 -9.70 -31.18
CA ILE A 812 37.08 -10.72 -32.03
C ILE A 812 37.21 -12.11 -31.35
N GLN A 813 36.40 -13.06 -31.86
CA GLN A 813 36.63 -14.54 -31.99
C GLN A 813 36.78 -15.41 -30.71
N SER A 814 36.36 -16.68 -30.65
CA SER A 814 35.51 -17.57 -31.50
C SER A 814 35.21 -18.89 -30.71
N SER A 815 34.59 -19.99 -31.17
CA SER A 815 34.12 -20.46 -32.49
C SER A 815 33.08 -21.61 -32.36
N LYS A 816 32.31 -21.88 -33.44
CA LYS A 816 31.67 -23.19 -33.79
C LYS A 816 30.50 -23.68 -32.90
N TYR A 817 29.54 -24.49 -33.37
CA TYR A 817 29.29 -25.10 -34.70
C TYR A 817 27.78 -25.21 -35.01
N ASN A 818 27.43 -25.18 -36.29
CA ASN A 818 26.08 -25.39 -36.83
C ASN A 818 25.75 -26.90 -36.95
N ILE A 819 24.66 -27.37 -36.32
CA ILE A 819 23.97 -28.62 -36.69
C ILE A 819 22.46 -28.40 -36.58
N ASN A 820 21.76 -28.27 -37.72
CA ASN A 820 20.39 -28.79 -37.93
C ASN A 820 19.81 -28.52 -39.33
N TYR A 821 20.46 -27.70 -40.18
CA TYR A 821 20.02 -27.49 -41.57
C TYR A 821 20.36 -28.63 -42.55
N PHE A 822 20.99 -29.72 -42.09
CA PHE A 822 21.45 -30.82 -42.96
C PHE A 822 20.52 -32.05 -42.98
N MET A 823 19.58 -32.20 -42.04
CA MET A 823 18.70 -33.38 -41.97
C MET A 823 17.47 -33.29 -42.90
N TYR A 824 16.96 -32.10 -43.20
CA TYR A 824 15.83 -31.92 -44.11
C TYR A 824 16.19 -32.09 -45.60
N ALA A 825 17.47 -32.01 -45.97
CA ALA A 825 17.92 -32.24 -47.34
C ALA A 825 18.13 -33.74 -47.68
N ILE A 826 18.40 -34.57 -46.68
CA ILE A 826 18.74 -36.00 -46.89
C ILE A 826 17.48 -36.88 -46.95
N THR A 827 16.46 -36.59 -46.13
CA THR A 827 15.19 -37.35 -46.15
C THR A 827 14.46 -37.20 -47.50
N GLY A 828 14.48 -36.01 -48.10
CA GLY A 828 13.95 -35.77 -49.45
C GLY A 828 14.70 -36.53 -50.55
N LEU A 829 16.03 -36.65 -50.45
CA LEU A 829 16.84 -37.35 -51.46
C LEU A 829 16.65 -38.87 -51.41
N VAL A 830 16.50 -39.45 -50.20
CA VAL A 830 16.26 -40.89 -50.01
C VAL A 830 14.87 -41.28 -50.51
N ALA A 831 13.84 -40.44 -50.27
CA ALA A 831 12.50 -40.66 -50.83
C ALA A 831 12.51 -40.63 -52.37
N LEU A 832 13.24 -39.67 -52.98
CA LEU A 832 13.35 -39.56 -54.44
C LEU A 832 14.08 -40.77 -55.06
N LEU A 833 15.16 -41.24 -54.42
CA LEU A 833 15.90 -42.44 -54.85
C LEU A 833 15.06 -43.71 -54.72
N ALA A 834 14.26 -43.86 -53.66
CA ALA A 834 13.36 -45.01 -53.50
C ALA A 834 12.30 -45.07 -54.63
N ILE A 835 11.73 -43.93 -55.02
CA ILE A 835 10.76 -43.83 -56.13
C ILE A 835 11.42 -44.18 -57.48
N ILE A 836 12.65 -43.72 -57.72
CA ILE A 836 13.41 -44.04 -58.95
C ILE A 836 13.77 -45.53 -59.02
N VAL A 837 14.16 -46.14 -57.90
CA VAL A 837 14.44 -47.59 -57.83
C VAL A 837 13.17 -48.41 -58.07
N LEU A 838 12.02 -47.99 -57.52
CA LEU A 838 10.74 -48.67 -57.76
C LEU A 838 10.29 -48.58 -59.24
N ALA A 839 10.50 -47.43 -59.89
CA ALA A 839 10.23 -47.25 -61.32
C ALA A 839 11.17 -48.09 -62.22
N LEU A 840 12.43 -48.29 -61.82
CA LEU A 840 13.39 -49.16 -62.53
C LEU A 840 13.10 -50.66 -62.31
N LEU A 841 12.52 -51.05 -61.18
CA LEU A 841 12.09 -52.43 -60.92
C LEU A 841 10.80 -52.80 -61.68
N LEU A 842 9.88 -51.85 -61.87
CA LEU A 842 8.60 -52.08 -62.58
C LEU A 842 8.71 -52.11 -64.12
N SER A 843 9.88 -51.83 -64.70
CA SER A 843 10.06 -51.68 -66.16
C SER A 843 10.72 -52.87 -66.88
N ARG A 844 11.05 -53.98 -66.19
CA ARG A 844 11.67 -55.18 -66.82
C ARG A 844 10.67 -56.31 -67.09
N LYS A 845 10.17 -56.38 -68.34
CA LYS A 845 9.43 -57.54 -68.88
C LYS A 845 10.28 -58.83 -68.90
N PRO A 846 9.67 -60.03 -68.73
CA PRO A 846 10.40 -61.29 -68.60
C PRO A 846 10.81 -61.92 -69.95
N LYS A 847 11.98 -62.58 -69.99
CA LYS A 847 12.33 -63.56 -71.04
C LYS A 847 12.91 -64.86 -70.45
N LYS A 848 12.02 -65.84 -70.32
CA LYS A 848 12.15 -67.30 -70.53
C LYS A 848 13.56 -67.95 -70.64
N LYS A 849 13.64 -69.14 -69.99
CA LYS A 849 14.47 -70.33 -70.31
C LYS A 849 15.98 -70.20 -69.98
N LEU A 850 16.76 -71.26 -69.70
CA LEU A 850 16.53 -72.72 -69.80
C LEU A 850 17.43 -73.51 -68.82
N GLY A 851 16.91 -74.59 -68.20
CA GLY A 851 17.68 -75.76 -67.73
C GLY A 851 18.72 -75.55 -66.60
N LYS A 852 19.34 -76.58 -66.02
CA LYS A 852 19.04 -78.01 -65.82
C LYS A 852 20.29 -78.58 -65.11
N ASN A 853 20.10 -79.42 -64.09
CA ASN A 853 21.15 -80.22 -63.42
C ASN A 853 22.15 -79.38 -62.59
N LYS A 854 22.69 -79.89 -61.48
CA LYS A 854 22.81 -81.31 -61.07
C LYS A 854 22.66 -81.46 -59.56
#